data_AF-Q1DE56-F1
#
_entry.id   AF-Q1DE56-F1
#
_cell.length_a   1.000
_cell.length_b   1.000
_cell.length_c   1.000
_cell.angle_alpha   90.00
_cell.angle_beta   90.00
_cell.angle_gamma   90.00
#
_symmetry.space_group_name_H-M   'P 1'
#
loop_
_entity.id
_entity.type
_entity.pdbx_description
1 polymer ?
#
loop_
_entity_poly.entity_id
_entity_poly.type
_entity_poly.pdbx_seq_one_letter_code
_entity_poly.pdbx_strand_id
1 'polypeptide(L)'
;MPAGMGDDQEDVRSLHPMGAFLEDAGVNASARSPRPPPSSSHPWLGALALALVLALSGCSAFSRAVKEGDAASQEQKWAEAEAAYLRALAADPEASEVKVKLGKVRQAWSEVVLEGARAVHASGDLDGAMKRLVRALELNADNVSARELLGATLDARVAAGNVALKAERLQDARTEFDAVLSVAPDHAAAKRGVDGVQVAWARRWFGTGEGLEKAGKLGNALVAYVRADQERVGATAARERAEAVRQKLRDEVAFLVVASPVEDRAGAPDVAQRLAAGRLAARLPTQLPLRVVTEAPAGREGVTLDLSLERVLPLQVVEESQRTQRYLAGNRSVPNPRRSGFETQLLKAERTLEDVERKQAAALREYLRMQAELSMVRVAAERCRERERRQCREALQDCGEAAREVSGPGQFPSECNPSRCDNKACVAEEVLLVAKAAASLQKEKALEEALDKSEGQRTQVQRHRDATFREPITVEEPMYSDFVFDVQLHRLTVTASVTAVMRDLIKEQQVPAPNTQDYAVMHEDTAHKGYDRYGVLADPVQLRNELELRVEVGDKAVSDVARRVKERFDAYRGKRVEDARRGMVRPGAEDVVETAVRALLLTADAPPQDILQPLGRARGLNRPESLVGL
;
A
#
# COMPACT_ATOMS: atom_id res chain seq x y z
N MET A 1 37.66 -10.21 -0.54
CA MET A 1 37.66 -8.95 -1.29
C MET A 1 36.25 -8.72 -1.84
N PRO A 2 35.67 -7.52 -1.65
CA PRO A 2 34.21 -7.28 -1.66
C PRO A 2 33.76 -6.32 -2.78
N ALA A 3 32.43 -6.14 -2.93
CA ALA A 3 31.71 -4.88 -3.24
C ALA A 3 30.23 -5.24 -3.57
N GLY A 4 29.17 -4.56 -3.15
CA GLY A 4 28.98 -3.29 -2.40
C GLY A 4 27.74 -3.40 -1.47
N MET A 5 27.62 -2.64 -0.37
CA MET A 5 27.30 -1.19 -0.25
C MET A 5 25.91 -0.85 -0.81
N GLY A 6 24.99 -0.20 -0.11
CA GLY A 6 24.97 0.47 1.21
C GLY A 6 23.49 0.68 1.63
N ASP A 7 23.20 0.70 2.94
CA ASP A 7 22.88 1.91 3.74
C ASP A 7 21.35 2.21 3.69
N ASP A 8 20.62 2.51 4.75
CA ASP A 8 20.96 2.97 6.10
C ASP A 8 19.86 2.59 7.11
N GLN A 9 20.31 2.53 8.35
CA GLN A 9 19.59 2.26 9.58
C GLN A 9 19.50 3.57 10.35
N GLU A 10 18.35 3.93 10.94
CA GLU A 10 18.36 4.52 12.29
C GLU A 10 17.00 4.47 12.99
N ASP A 11 17.09 4.02 14.23
CA ASP A 11 16.09 3.98 15.30
C ASP A 11 15.60 5.40 15.69
N VAL A 12 14.45 5.47 16.39
CA VAL A 12 14.36 5.96 17.79
C VAL A 12 12.90 6.18 18.21
N ARG A 13 12.51 5.39 19.23
CA ARG A 13 11.69 5.67 20.43
C ARG A 13 10.37 6.47 20.35
N SER A 14 9.32 5.77 20.79
CA SER A 14 8.51 6.06 21.99
C SER A 14 8.11 7.51 22.29
N LEU A 15 6.79 7.77 22.33
CA LEU A 15 6.04 8.34 23.48
C LEU A 15 4.63 8.79 23.03
N HIS A 16 3.59 8.09 23.50
CA HIS A 16 2.29 8.71 23.85
C HIS A 16 2.48 9.51 25.18
N PRO A 17 1.58 10.41 25.63
CA PRO A 17 0.12 10.46 25.39
C PRO A 17 -0.49 11.89 25.31
N MET A 18 -1.82 11.97 25.50
CA MET A 18 -2.70 13.14 25.67
C MET A 18 -3.27 13.65 24.34
N GLY A 19 -4.58 13.65 24.08
CA GLY A 19 -5.69 13.90 24.99
C GLY A 19 -6.30 15.24 24.56
N ALA A 20 -7.29 15.21 23.66
CA ALA A 20 -8.05 16.39 23.27
C ALA A 20 -9.53 16.01 23.09
N PHE A 21 -10.32 16.45 24.06
CA PHE A 21 -11.77 16.56 24.05
C PHE A 21 -12.22 17.72 23.13
N LEU A 22 -13.29 17.49 22.36
CA LEU A 22 -14.20 18.44 21.67
C LEU A 22 -15.51 17.62 21.51
N GLU A 23 -16.74 18.05 21.73
CA GLU A 23 -17.40 19.35 21.94
C GLU A 23 -18.67 19.10 22.76
N ASP A 24 -19.02 20.07 23.61
CA ASP A 24 -20.27 20.10 24.38
C ASP A 24 -21.30 21.02 23.71
N ALA A 25 -22.57 20.62 23.78
CA ALA A 25 -23.71 21.39 23.32
C ALA A 25 -24.14 22.44 24.35
N GLY A 26 -24.07 23.72 23.95
CA GLY A 26 -25.16 24.71 24.03
C GLY A 26 -25.95 24.99 25.33
N VAL A 27 -25.91 26.29 25.70
CA VAL A 27 -27.06 27.22 25.88
C VAL A 27 -27.30 27.80 27.30
N ASN A 28 -27.00 29.11 27.39
CA ASN A 28 -27.62 30.23 28.17
C ASN A 28 -27.58 30.23 29.72
N ALA A 29 -27.42 31.35 30.44
CA ALA A 29 -27.25 32.78 30.11
C ALA A 29 -26.85 33.58 31.38
N SER A 30 -26.27 34.78 31.16
CA SER A 30 -26.33 35.99 32.01
C SER A 30 -25.55 35.97 33.35
N ALA A 31 -24.77 36.97 33.77
CA ALA A 31 -24.60 38.35 33.32
C ALA A 31 -23.34 39.01 33.92
N ARG A 32 -22.83 40.01 33.17
CA ARG A 32 -22.13 41.25 33.58
C ARG A 32 -20.71 41.19 34.17
N SER A 33 -19.78 41.60 33.30
CA SER A 33 -18.50 42.26 33.59
C SER A 33 -18.69 43.70 34.15
N PRO A 34 -17.63 44.36 34.66
CA PRO A 34 -16.85 45.23 33.76
C PRO A 34 -15.31 45.17 33.94
N ARG A 35 -14.68 45.82 32.96
CA ARG A 35 -13.28 45.78 32.48
C ARG A 35 -12.22 46.55 33.33
N PRO A 36 -10.92 46.31 33.05
CA PRO A 36 -9.74 46.90 33.71
C PRO A 36 -9.27 48.20 33.02
N PRO A 37 -8.23 48.91 33.53
CA PRO A 37 -6.85 48.78 32.97
C PRO A 37 -5.72 49.26 33.97
N PRO A 38 -4.46 49.53 33.55
CA PRO A 38 -3.52 48.80 32.71
C PRO A 38 -2.17 48.50 33.41
N SER A 39 -1.37 47.71 32.69
CA SER A 39 0.06 47.37 32.84
C SER A 39 1.06 48.46 33.22
N SER A 40 2.11 48.06 33.95
CA SER A 40 3.52 48.41 33.67
C SER A 40 4.45 47.58 34.59
N SER A 41 5.15 46.58 34.04
CA SER A 41 6.60 46.63 33.76
C SER A 41 7.46 47.06 34.96
N HIS A 42 8.12 46.11 35.62
CA HIS A 42 9.54 45.83 35.37
C HIS A 42 9.99 44.58 36.15
N PRO A 43 10.62 43.60 35.46
CA PRO A 43 11.14 42.40 36.07
C PRO A 43 12.49 42.70 36.73
N TRP A 44 12.97 41.78 37.56
CA TRP A 44 14.38 41.64 37.98
C TRP A 44 14.82 42.21 39.35
N LEU A 45 13.93 42.76 40.18
CA LEU A 45 14.24 43.01 41.61
C LEU A 45 13.29 42.33 42.61
N GLY A 46 12.19 41.72 42.13
CA GLY A 46 11.24 41.01 42.98
C GLY A 46 11.59 39.56 43.32
N ALA A 47 12.49 38.91 42.58
CA ALA A 47 12.74 37.47 42.73
C ALA A 47 13.47 37.08 44.04
N LEU A 48 14.29 37.99 44.59
CA LEU A 48 15.02 37.76 45.85
C LEU A 48 14.18 38.15 47.09
N ALA A 49 13.26 39.11 46.94
CA ALA A 49 12.27 39.43 47.95
C ALA A 49 11.12 38.40 48.00
N LEU A 50 10.73 37.81 46.86
CA LEU A 50 9.71 36.76 46.82
C LEU A 50 10.24 35.43 47.40
N ALA A 51 11.52 35.11 47.21
CA ALA A 51 12.14 33.94 47.84
C ALA A 51 12.29 34.08 49.37
N LEU A 52 12.58 35.29 49.89
CA LEU A 52 12.60 35.54 51.34
C LEU A 52 11.20 35.62 51.95
N VAL A 53 10.21 36.15 51.22
CA VAL A 53 8.81 36.20 51.67
C VAL A 53 8.12 34.84 51.60
N LEU A 54 8.49 33.96 50.67
CA LEU A 54 8.01 32.57 50.63
C LEU A 54 8.60 31.72 51.78
N ALA A 55 9.86 31.97 52.18
CA ALA A 55 10.47 31.30 53.34
C ALA A 55 9.88 31.78 54.69
N LEU A 56 9.45 33.04 54.80
CA LEU A 56 8.89 33.61 56.03
C LEU A 56 7.36 33.48 56.15
N SER A 57 6.64 33.22 55.05
CA SER A 57 5.19 32.95 55.08
C SER A 57 4.83 31.46 55.23
N GLY A 58 5.74 30.54 54.89
CA GLY A 58 5.55 29.10 55.15
C GLY A 58 5.45 28.75 56.64
N CYS A 59 6.26 29.40 57.49
CA CYS A 59 6.27 29.12 58.93
C CYS A 59 5.01 29.61 59.67
N SER A 60 4.34 30.66 59.19
CA SER A 60 3.11 31.17 59.82
C SER A 60 1.87 30.36 59.42
N ALA A 61 1.80 29.91 58.16
CA ALA A 61 0.75 29.02 57.69
C ALA A 61 0.84 27.62 58.34
N PHE A 62 2.06 27.06 58.42
CA PHE A 62 2.33 25.78 59.09
C PHE A 62 1.95 25.84 60.58
N SER A 63 2.52 26.78 61.34
CA SER A 63 2.28 26.88 62.79
C SER A 63 0.81 27.17 63.13
N ARG A 64 0.12 27.94 62.29
CA ARG A 64 -1.33 28.15 62.41
C ARG A 64 -2.12 26.88 62.17
N ALA A 65 -1.82 26.15 61.10
CA ALA A 65 -2.49 24.88 60.78
C ALA A 65 -2.26 23.81 61.87
N VAL A 66 -1.05 23.74 62.45
CA VAL A 66 -0.77 22.84 63.59
C VAL A 66 -1.58 23.24 64.82
N LYS A 67 -1.68 24.54 65.16
CA LYS A 67 -2.50 25.01 66.28
C LYS A 67 -3.99 24.76 66.08
N GLU A 68 -4.49 24.98 64.86
CA GLU A 68 -5.88 24.66 64.49
C GLU A 68 -6.14 23.16 64.62
N GLY A 69 -5.20 22.32 64.18
CA GLY A 69 -5.27 20.86 64.34
C GLY A 69 -5.23 20.42 65.80
N ASP A 70 -4.35 20.99 66.61
CA ASP A 70 -4.23 20.69 68.04
C ASP A 70 -5.52 21.10 68.79
N ALA A 71 -6.07 22.27 68.49
CA ALA A 71 -7.33 22.73 69.08
C ALA A 71 -8.52 21.85 68.66
N ALA A 72 -8.66 21.57 67.36
CA ALA A 72 -9.72 20.70 66.85
C ALA A 72 -9.60 19.26 67.39
N SER A 73 -8.38 18.75 67.58
CA SER A 73 -8.13 17.45 68.20
C SER A 73 -8.53 17.43 69.68
N GLN A 74 -8.31 18.52 70.43
CA GLN A 74 -8.76 18.64 71.82
C GLN A 74 -10.29 18.71 71.92
N GLU A 75 -10.94 19.35 70.95
CA GLU A 75 -12.41 19.44 70.84
C GLU A 75 -13.06 18.18 70.23
N GLN A 76 -12.30 17.12 69.94
CA GLN A 76 -12.76 15.89 69.28
C GLN A 76 -13.41 16.12 67.90
N LYS A 77 -13.10 17.24 67.25
CA LYS A 77 -13.52 17.55 65.87
C LYS A 77 -12.58 16.90 64.87
N TRP A 78 -12.63 15.58 64.81
CA TRP A 78 -11.62 14.75 64.12
C TRP A 78 -11.42 15.09 62.64
N ALA A 79 -12.50 15.35 61.91
CA ALA A 79 -12.42 15.72 60.49
C ALA A 79 -11.74 17.08 60.28
N GLU A 80 -12.03 18.06 61.15
CA GLU A 80 -11.39 19.38 61.11
C GLU A 80 -9.91 19.28 61.52
N ALA A 81 -9.60 18.45 62.51
CA ALA A 81 -8.23 18.18 62.95
C ALA A 81 -7.39 17.52 61.85
N GLU A 82 -7.91 16.48 61.18
CA GLU A 82 -7.25 15.85 60.03
C GLU A 82 -7.01 16.86 58.92
N ALA A 83 -8.03 17.64 58.54
CA ALA A 83 -7.89 18.65 57.49
C ALA A 83 -6.84 19.72 57.84
N ALA A 84 -6.76 20.14 59.11
CA ALA A 84 -5.76 21.09 59.58
C ALA A 84 -4.34 20.50 59.57
N TYR A 85 -4.15 19.26 60.03
CA TYR A 85 -2.85 18.60 59.97
C TYR A 85 -2.40 18.26 58.54
N LEU A 86 -3.32 17.91 57.63
CA LEU A 86 -3.00 17.73 56.21
C LEU A 86 -2.59 19.05 55.56
N ARG A 87 -3.21 20.18 55.92
CA ARG A 87 -2.75 21.51 55.50
C ARG A 87 -1.36 21.83 56.04
N ALA A 88 -1.07 21.44 57.28
CA ALA A 88 0.27 21.59 57.84
C ALA A 88 1.31 20.73 57.09
N LEU A 89 0.99 19.48 56.76
CA LEU A 89 1.88 18.60 55.97
C LEU A 89 2.05 19.06 54.52
N ALA A 90 1.06 19.75 53.94
CA ALA A 90 1.20 20.37 52.63
C ALA A 90 2.16 21.56 52.64
N ALA A 91 2.27 22.28 53.78
CA ALA A 91 3.22 23.37 53.97
C ALA A 91 4.63 22.87 54.34
N ASP A 92 4.73 21.78 55.11
CA ASP A 92 5.99 21.10 55.42
C ASP A 92 5.81 19.56 55.45
N PRO A 93 6.17 18.87 54.34
CA PRO A 93 6.06 17.42 54.25
C PRO A 93 6.99 16.63 55.17
N GLU A 94 8.06 17.23 55.70
CA GLU A 94 9.08 16.55 56.53
C GLU A 94 8.81 16.69 58.04
N ALA A 95 7.75 17.39 58.43
CA ALA A 95 7.33 17.58 59.82
C ALA A 95 6.89 16.25 60.49
N SER A 96 7.87 15.50 61.00
CA SER A 96 7.67 14.20 61.67
C SER A 96 6.71 14.29 62.86
N GLU A 97 6.73 15.39 63.63
CA GLU A 97 5.81 15.62 64.73
C GLU A 97 4.35 15.69 64.26
N VAL A 98 4.08 16.38 63.13
CA VAL A 98 2.73 16.49 62.57
C VAL A 98 2.25 15.15 62.02
N LYS A 99 3.14 14.35 61.40
CA LYS A 99 2.81 12.98 60.99
C LYS A 99 2.40 12.12 62.19
N VAL A 100 3.11 12.22 63.31
CA VAL A 100 2.76 11.52 64.56
C VAL A 100 1.43 12.01 65.13
N LYS A 101 1.19 13.34 65.17
CA LYS A 101 -0.08 13.92 65.62
C LYS A 101 -1.25 13.49 64.75
N LEU A 102 -1.10 13.53 63.42
CA LEU A 102 -2.10 13.05 62.47
C LEU A 102 -2.37 11.55 62.67
N GLY A 103 -1.34 10.74 62.88
CA GLY A 103 -1.49 9.32 63.22
C GLY A 103 -2.31 9.10 64.49
N LYS A 104 -2.05 9.87 65.56
CA LYS A 104 -2.83 9.83 66.81
C LYS A 104 -4.29 10.26 66.60
N VAL A 105 -4.53 11.33 65.82
CA VAL A 105 -5.89 11.78 65.49
C VAL A 105 -6.65 10.73 64.70
N ARG A 106 -6.00 10.13 63.68
CA ARG A 106 -6.60 9.07 62.89
C ARG A 106 -6.88 7.80 63.72
N GLN A 107 -6.00 7.46 64.65
CA GLN A 107 -6.22 6.37 65.59
C GLN A 107 -7.44 6.65 66.49
N ALA A 108 -7.49 7.82 67.14
CA ALA A 108 -8.62 8.19 68.00
C ALA A 108 -9.93 8.29 67.21
N TRP A 109 -9.91 8.85 66.00
CA TRP A 109 -11.09 8.91 65.14
C TRP A 109 -11.55 7.51 64.70
N SER A 110 -10.62 6.63 64.34
CA SER A 110 -10.90 5.23 64.02
C SER A 110 -11.63 4.53 65.17
N GLU A 111 -11.24 4.78 66.42
CA GLU A 111 -11.92 4.25 67.61
C GLU A 111 -13.36 4.78 67.74
N VAL A 112 -13.59 6.08 67.52
CA VAL A 112 -14.96 6.65 67.53
C VAL A 112 -15.83 6.05 66.41
N VAL A 113 -15.27 5.91 65.20
CA VAL A 113 -15.98 5.28 64.08
C VAL A 113 -16.27 3.80 64.38
N LEU A 114 -15.35 3.10 65.04
CA LEU A 114 -15.53 1.72 65.47
C LEU A 114 -16.65 1.57 66.50
N GLU A 115 -16.78 2.47 67.47
CA GLU A 115 -17.92 2.46 68.40
C GLU A 115 -19.26 2.67 67.66
N GLY A 116 -19.29 3.61 66.71
CA GLY A 116 -20.45 3.77 65.84
C GLY A 116 -20.76 2.53 65.01
N ALA A 117 -19.72 1.85 64.51
CA ALA A 117 -19.87 0.59 63.78
C ALA A 117 -20.39 -0.54 64.68
N ARG A 118 -19.93 -0.64 65.94
CA ARG A 118 -20.42 -1.61 66.93
C ARG A 118 -21.90 -1.42 67.21
N ALA A 119 -22.35 -0.17 67.38
CA ALA A 119 -23.76 0.13 67.61
C ALA A 119 -24.64 -0.29 66.41
N VAL A 120 -24.21 0.00 65.18
CA VAL A 120 -24.93 -0.36 63.95
C VAL A 120 -24.91 -1.87 63.68
N HIS A 121 -23.79 -2.53 64.00
CA HIS A 121 -23.68 -3.98 63.94
C HIS A 121 -24.65 -4.65 64.92
N ALA A 122 -24.76 -4.13 66.15
CA ALA A 122 -25.69 -4.64 67.16
C ALA A 122 -27.17 -4.43 66.79
N SER A 123 -27.51 -3.41 65.99
CA SER A 123 -28.87 -3.23 65.46
C SER A 123 -29.19 -4.13 64.27
N GLY A 124 -28.25 -4.95 63.80
CA GLY A 124 -28.43 -5.89 62.68
C GLY A 124 -28.27 -5.27 61.29
N ASP A 125 -27.90 -3.98 61.19
CA ASP A 125 -27.61 -3.32 59.92
C ASP A 125 -26.17 -3.64 59.48
N LEU A 126 -26.00 -4.84 58.91
CA LEU A 126 -24.70 -5.34 58.49
C LEU A 126 -24.06 -4.49 57.39
N ASP A 127 -24.86 -3.88 56.49
CA ASP A 127 -24.36 -3.01 55.43
C ASP A 127 -23.83 -1.68 55.99
N GLY A 128 -24.60 -1.07 56.89
CA GLY A 128 -24.19 0.15 57.60
C GLY A 128 -22.98 -0.08 58.52
N ALA A 129 -22.87 -1.25 59.14
CA ALA A 129 -21.71 -1.65 59.94
C ALA A 129 -20.46 -1.82 59.06
N MET A 130 -20.57 -2.59 57.96
CA MET A 130 -19.48 -2.85 57.03
C MET A 130 -18.87 -1.54 56.48
N LYS A 131 -19.70 -0.60 56.02
CA LYS A 131 -19.24 0.71 55.52
C LYS A 131 -18.45 1.50 56.57
N ARG A 132 -18.89 1.49 57.83
CA ARG A 132 -18.21 2.18 58.93
C ARG A 132 -16.92 1.47 59.34
N LEU A 133 -16.87 0.14 59.30
CA LEU A 133 -15.66 -0.64 59.59
C LEU A 133 -14.58 -0.43 58.54
N VAL A 134 -14.95 -0.43 57.25
CA VAL A 134 -14.02 -0.05 56.17
C VAL A 134 -13.48 1.35 56.43
N ARG A 135 -14.35 2.32 56.76
CA ARG A 135 -13.91 3.68 57.09
C ARG A 135 -12.97 3.73 58.32
N ALA A 136 -13.22 2.94 59.35
CA ALA A 136 -12.34 2.85 60.52
C ALA A 136 -10.94 2.32 60.14
N LEU A 137 -10.86 1.35 59.21
CA LEU A 137 -9.61 0.80 58.71
C LEU A 137 -8.89 1.72 57.70
N GLU A 138 -9.62 2.54 56.94
CA GLU A 138 -9.03 3.61 56.13
C GLU A 138 -8.35 4.67 57.01
N LEU A 139 -8.96 4.99 58.16
CA LEU A 139 -8.39 5.92 59.14
C LEU A 139 -7.17 5.30 59.82
N ASN A 140 -7.29 4.07 60.31
CA ASN A 140 -6.20 3.34 60.96
C ASN A 140 -6.18 1.87 60.51
N ALA A 141 -5.26 1.54 59.61
CA ALA A 141 -5.11 0.20 59.08
C ALA A 141 -4.73 -0.82 60.17
N ASP A 142 -4.07 -0.40 61.25
CA ASP A 142 -3.61 -1.30 62.32
C ASP A 142 -4.67 -1.54 63.41
N ASN A 143 -5.88 -1.00 63.26
CA ASN A 143 -6.98 -1.23 64.20
C ASN A 143 -7.45 -2.70 64.16
N VAL A 144 -6.85 -3.52 65.03
CA VAL A 144 -7.13 -4.97 65.13
C VAL A 144 -8.61 -5.23 65.42
N SER A 145 -9.21 -4.47 66.33
CA SER A 145 -10.63 -4.62 66.69
C SER A 145 -11.58 -4.29 65.54
N ALA A 146 -11.27 -3.28 64.72
CA ALA A 146 -12.05 -2.98 63.52
C ALA A 146 -11.90 -4.09 62.46
N ARG A 147 -10.69 -4.65 62.30
CA ARG A 147 -10.43 -5.76 61.38
C ARG A 147 -11.18 -7.03 61.79
N GLU A 148 -11.14 -7.39 63.07
CA GLU A 148 -11.87 -8.55 63.60
C GLU A 148 -13.39 -8.40 63.43
N LEU A 149 -13.93 -7.23 63.77
CA LEU A 149 -15.37 -6.97 63.63
C LEU A 149 -15.79 -6.92 62.15
N LEU A 150 -14.93 -6.42 61.25
CA LEU A 150 -15.17 -6.50 59.81
C LEU A 150 -15.23 -7.95 59.35
N GLY A 151 -14.28 -8.80 59.75
CA GLY A 151 -14.31 -10.23 59.46
C GLY A 151 -15.62 -10.89 59.90
N ALA A 152 -16.04 -10.65 61.15
CA ALA A 152 -17.31 -11.16 61.68
C ALA A 152 -18.53 -10.62 60.92
N THR A 153 -18.51 -9.34 60.52
CA THR A 153 -19.59 -8.72 59.72
C THR A 153 -19.68 -9.36 58.33
N LEU A 154 -18.55 -9.58 57.66
CA LEU A 154 -18.50 -10.24 56.35
C LEU A 154 -19.01 -11.69 56.45
N ASP A 155 -18.60 -12.44 57.47
CA ASP A 155 -19.11 -13.80 57.72
C ASP A 155 -20.62 -13.82 57.99
N ALA A 156 -21.14 -12.85 58.76
CA ALA A 156 -22.57 -12.70 59.00
C ALA A 156 -23.36 -12.41 57.71
N ARG A 157 -22.82 -11.56 56.83
CA ARG A 157 -23.42 -11.29 55.51
C ARG A 157 -23.39 -12.51 54.60
N VAL A 158 -22.29 -13.28 54.59
CA VAL A 158 -22.22 -14.56 53.88
C VAL A 158 -23.27 -15.55 54.43
N ALA A 159 -23.47 -15.60 55.75
CA ALA A 159 -24.52 -16.42 56.35
C ALA A 159 -25.92 -15.98 55.90
N ALA A 160 -26.20 -14.67 55.87
CA ALA A 160 -27.46 -14.11 55.35
C ALA A 160 -27.66 -14.46 53.86
N GLY A 161 -26.63 -14.33 53.04
CA GLY A 161 -26.64 -14.74 51.63
C GLY A 161 -26.94 -16.23 51.45
N ASN A 162 -26.35 -17.09 52.27
CA ASN A 162 -26.62 -18.54 52.26
C ASN A 162 -28.06 -18.88 52.68
N VAL A 163 -28.63 -18.13 53.63
CA VAL A 163 -30.05 -18.28 54.01
C VAL A 163 -30.96 -17.86 52.86
N ALA A 164 -30.66 -16.74 52.20
CA ALA A 164 -31.41 -16.29 51.01
C ALA A 164 -31.30 -17.30 49.86
N LEU A 165 -30.10 -17.88 49.63
CA LEU A 165 -29.87 -18.90 48.60
C LEU A 165 -30.70 -20.17 48.88
N LYS A 166 -30.73 -20.66 50.12
CA LYS A 166 -31.56 -21.82 50.52
C LYS A 166 -33.06 -21.54 50.38
N ALA A 167 -33.48 -20.29 50.56
CA ALA A 167 -34.85 -19.85 50.37
C ALA A 167 -35.19 -19.50 48.90
N GLU A 168 -34.29 -19.77 47.96
CA GLU A 168 -34.41 -19.41 46.53
C GLU A 168 -34.62 -17.91 46.24
N ARG A 169 -34.29 -17.04 47.21
CA ARG A 169 -34.23 -15.58 47.02
C ARG A 169 -32.89 -15.22 46.38
N LEU A 170 -32.72 -15.65 45.13
CA LEU A 170 -31.44 -15.63 44.42
C LEU A 170 -30.87 -14.21 44.24
N GLN A 171 -31.73 -13.21 44.02
CA GLN A 171 -31.29 -11.83 43.91
C GLN A 171 -30.75 -11.30 45.24
N ASP A 172 -31.47 -11.51 46.34
CA ASP A 172 -31.04 -11.10 47.68
C ASP A 172 -29.72 -11.80 48.06
N ALA A 173 -29.62 -13.10 47.78
CA ALA A 173 -28.38 -13.86 48.00
C ALA A 173 -27.20 -13.29 47.21
N ARG A 174 -27.43 -12.97 45.93
CA ARG A 174 -26.42 -12.34 45.07
C ARG A 174 -25.95 -11.00 45.65
N THR A 175 -26.90 -10.16 46.06
CA THR A 175 -26.59 -8.85 46.65
C THR A 175 -25.73 -8.97 47.90
N GLU A 176 -26.00 -9.93 48.79
CA GLU A 176 -25.18 -10.14 49.98
C GLU A 176 -23.76 -10.62 49.64
N PHE A 177 -23.62 -11.60 48.74
CA PHE A 177 -22.29 -12.11 48.36
C PHE A 177 -21.46 -11.07 47.59
N ASP A 178 -22.06 -10.33 46.67
CA ASP A 178 -21.37 -9.27 45.91
C ASP A 178 -20.93 -8.13 46.84
N ALA A 179 -21.74 -7.79 47.85
CA ALA A 179 -21.35 -6.78 48.83
C ALA A 179 -20.12 -7.20 49.64
N VAL A 180 -20.02 -8.48 50.03
CA VAL A 180 -18.82 -9.03 50.68
C VAL A 180 -17.61 -9.00 49.73
N LEU A 181 -17.79 -9.41 48.47
CA LEU A 181 -16.72 -9.42 47.47
C LEU A 181 -16.24 -8.02 47.07
N SER A 182 -17.06 -6.99 47.24
CA SER A 182 -16.64 -5.59 46.99
C SER A 182 -15.62 -5.09 48.02
N VAL A 183 -15.62 -5.64 49.24
CA VAL A 183 -14.68 -5.31 50.31
C VAL A 183 -13.54 -6.33 50.40
N ALA A 184 -13.85 -7.61 50.22
CA ALA A 184 -12.91 -8.72 50.28
C ALA A 184 -13.02 -9.58 49.01
N PRO A 185 -12.36 -9.18 47.90
CA PRO A 185 -12.45 -9.89 46.62
C PRO A 185 -12.05 -11.36 46.68
N ASP A 186 -11.21 -11.75 47.65
CA ASP A 186 -10.72 -13.12 47.84
C ASP A 186 -11.48 -13.94 48.89
N HIS A 187 -12.63 -13.46 49.36
CA HIS A 187 -13.45 -14.17 50.34
C HIS A 187 -14.01 -15.50 49.79
N ALA A 188 -13.35 -16.62 50.11
CA ALA A 188 -13.62 -17.93 49.52
C ALA A 188 -15.06 -18.42 49.71
N ALA A 189 -15.72 -18.10 50.83
CA ALA A 189 -17.11 -18.49 51.06
C ALA A 189 -18.10 -17.65 50.24
N ALA A 190 -17.79 -16.38 49.97
CA ALA A 190 -18.66 -15.50 49.17
C ALA A 190 -18.55 -15.85 47.69
N LYS A 191 -17.35 -16.16 47.19
CA LYS A 191 -17.14 -16.73 45.83
C LYS A 191 -17.96 -18.01 45.64
N ARG A 192 -17.88 -18.96 46.58
CA ARG A 192 -18.70 -20.18 46.57
C ARG A 192 -20.21 -19.88 46.62
N GLY A 193 -20.61 -18.87 47.37
CA GLY A 193 -22.00 -18.40 47.42
C GLY A 193 -22.49 -17.90 46.07
N VAL A 194 -21.71 -17.04 45.40
CA VAL A 194 -21.94 -16.57 44.03
C VAL A 194 -22.09 -17.74 43.05
N ASP A 195 -21.17 -18.71 43.10
CA ASP A 195 -21.23 -19.90 42.24
C ASP A 195 -22.51 -20.71 42.51
N GLY A 196 -22.93 -20.79 43.77
CA GLY A 196 -24.17 -21.44 44.19
C GLY A 196 -25.41 -20.73 43.64
N VAL A 197 -25.44 -19.39 43.67
CA VAL A 197 -26.52 -18.58 43.07
C VAL A 197 -26.61 -18.81 41.57
N GLN A 198 -25.48 -18.80 40.85
CA GLN A 198 -25.44 -19.07 39.41
C GLN A 198 -25.96 -20.46 39.06
N VAL A 199 -25.60 -21.49 39.84
CA VAL A 199 -26.15 -22.85 39.67
C VAL A 199 -27.65 -22.88 39.90
N ALA A 200 -28.15 -22.18 40.92
CA ALA A 200 -29.58 -22.11 41.20
C ALA A 200 -30.36 -21.38 40.09
N TRP A 201 -29.84 -20.26 39.57
CA TRP A 201 -30.43 -19.59 38.40
C TRP A 201 -30.41 -20.49 37.16
N ALA A 202 -29.28 -21.13 36.86
CA ALA A 202 -29.17 -22.06 35.72
C ALA A 202 -30.21 -23.19 35.81
N ARG A 203 -30.40 -23.79 37.00
CA ARG A 203 -31.43 -24.82 37.24
C ARG A 203 -32.84 -24.29 37.06
N ARG A 204 -33.15 -23.10 37.58
CA ARG A 204 -34.47 -22.47 37.43
C ARG A 204 -34.81 -22.18 35.96
N TRP A 205 -33.85 -21.65 35.20
CA TRP A 205 -34.02 -21.41 33.76
C TRP A 205 -34.15 -22.71 32.97
N PHE A 206 -33.37 -23.73 33.32
CA PHE A 206 -33.48 -25.05 32.71
C PHE A 206 -34.87 -25.65 32.93
N GLY A 207 -35.39 -25.63 34.16
CA GLY A 207 -36.76 -26.10 34.46
C GLY A 207 -37.84 -25.30 33.74
N THR A 208 -37.65 -23.99 33.58
CA THR A 208 -38.52 -23.14 32.76
C THR A 208 -38.49 -23.59 31.29
N GLY A 209 -37.31 -23.88 30.75
CA GLY A 209 -37.11 -24.41 29.41
C GLY A 209 -37.83 -25.74 29.19
N GLU A 210 -37.71 -26.68 30.13
CA GLU A 210 -38.41 -27.97 30.06
C GLU A 210 -39.94 -27.80 30.07
N GLY A 211 -40.45 -26.89 30.91
CA GLY A 211 -41.89 -26.57 30.95
C GLY A 211 -42.39 -26.00 29.63
N LEU A 212 -41.64 -25.07 29.03
CA LEU A 212 -41.96 -24.46 27.75
C LEU A 212 -41.85 -25.45 26.58
N GLU A 213 -40.86 -26.33 26.59
CA GLU A 213 -40.70 -27.40 25.59
C GLU A 213 -41.89 -28.36 25.64
N LYS A 214 -42.31 -28.80 26.84
CA LYS A 214 -43.52 -29.64 27.03
C LYS A 214 -44.79 -28.93 26.58
N ALA A 215 -44.85 -27.60 26.69
CA ALA A 215 -45.96 -26.79 26.20
C ALA A 215 -45.89 -26.49 24.69
N GLY A 216 -44.88 -26.96 23.97
CA GLY A 216 -44.69 -26.73 22.53
C GLY A 216 -44.15 -25.34 22.16
N LYS A 217 -43.78 -24.51 23.13
CA LYS A 217 -43.22 -23.16 22.93
C LYS A 217 -41.71 -23.24 22.76
N LEU A 218 -41.29 -23.82 21.63
CA LEU A 218 -39.89 -24.15 21.36
C LEU A 218 -38.97 -22.93 21.29
N GLY A 219 -39.44 -21.78 20.77
CA GLY A 219 -38.65 -20.55 20.71
C GLY A 219 -38.33 -20.00 22.10
N ASN A 220 -39.32 -19.93 22.98
CA ASN A 220 -39.13 -19.53 24.37
C ASN A 220 -38.30 -20.56 25.15
N ALA A 221 -38.49 -21.85 24.89
CA ALA A 221 -37.69 -22.91 25.49
C ALA A 221 -36.20 -22.77 25.13
N LEU A 222 -35.89 -22.48 23.86
CA LEU A 222 -34.53 -22.22 23.40
C LEU A 222 -33.90 -21.05 24.16
N VAL A 223 -34.62 -19.92 24.29
CA VAL A 223 -34.17 -18.76 25.07
C VAL A 223 -33.88 -19.13 26.52
N ALA A 224 -34.75 -19.93 27.16
CA ALA A 224 -34.56 -20.35 28.54
C ALA A 224 -33.34 -21.27 28.72
N TYR A 225 -33.12 -22.23 27.81
CA TYR A 225 -31.93 -23.08 27.85
C TYR A 225 -30.64 -22.29 27.58
N VAL A 226 -30.67 -21.37 26.61
CA VAL A 226 -29.53 -20.47 26.35
C VAL A 226 -29.24 -19.58 27.56
N ARG A 227 -30.27 -19.07 28.23
CA ARG A 227 -30.09 -18.31 29.47
C ARG A 227 -29.48 -19.18 30.57
N ALA A 228 -29.94 -20.42 30.72
CA ALA A 228 -29.38 -21.36 31.70
C ALA A 228 -27.88 -21.64 31.46
N ASP A 229 -27.47 -21.81 30.20
CA ASP A 229 -26.06 -22.01 29.83
C ASP A 229 -25.21 -20.75 30.07
N GLN A 230 -25.76 -19.54 29.85
CA GLN A 230 -25.07 -18.28 30.13
C GLN A 230 -24.82 -18.03 31.62
N GLU A 231 -25.73 -18.45 32.49
CA GLU A 231 -25.54 -18.31 33.95
C GLU A 231 -24.35 -19.14 34.44
N ARG A 232 -24.18 -20.35 33.88
CA ARG A 232 -23.00 -21.18 34.14
C ARG A 232 -22.81 -22.22 33.05
N VAL A 233 -21.80 -21.99 32.21
CA VAL A 233 -21.43 -22.90 31.12
C VAL A 233 -21.10 -24.28 31.69
N GLY A 234 -21.78 -25.31 31.18
CA GLY A 234 -21.54 -26.71 31.56
C GLY A 234 -22.09 -27.15 32.92
N ALA A 235 -22.81 -26.30 33.66
CA ALA A 235 -23.42 -26.72 34.94
C ALA A 235 -24.68 -27.59 34.79
N THR A 236 -25.29 -27.56 33.61
CA THR A 236 -26.48 -28.36 33.26
C THR A 236 -26.36 -28.85 31.82
N ALA A 237 -27.18 -29.83 31.42
CA ALA A 237 -27.33 -30.25 30.02
C ALA A 237 -28.05 -29.20 29.15
N ALA A 238 -28.07 -27.93 29.56
CA ALA A 238 -28.76 -26.84 28.87
C ALA A 238 -28.27 -26.65 27.44
N ARG A 239 -26.95 -26.75 27.21
CA ARG A 239 -26.38 -26.59 25.87
C ARG A 239 -26.86 -27.66 24.90
N GLU A 240 -26.78 -28.93 25.30
CA GLU A 240 -27.24 -30.06 24.48
C GLU A 240 -28.74 -29.95 24.18
N ARG A 241 -29.54 -29.54 25.18
CA ARG A 241 -30.97 -29.29 24.99
C ARG A 241 -31.26 -28.09 24.10
N ALA A 242 -30.51 -26.99 24.25
CA ALA A 242 -30.60 -25.83 23.36
C ALA A 242 -30.28 -26.21 21.92
N GLU A 243 -29.23 -27.01 21.69
CA GLU A 243 -28.87 -27.52 20.36
C GLU A 243 -29.97 -28.43 19.79
N ALA A 244 -30.53 -29.35 20.58
CA ALA A 244 -31.64 -30.21 20.16
C ALA A 244 -32.90 -29.40 19.80
N VAL A 245 -33.29 -28.42 20.62
CA VAL A 245 -34.44 -27.54 20.33
C VAL A 245 -34.15 -26.66 19.11
N ARG A 246 -32.94 -26.13 18.98
CA ARG A 246 -32.51 -25.34 17.81
C ARG A 246 -32.63 -26.17 16.53
N GLN A 247 -32.22 -27.43 16.56
CA GLN A 247 -32.34 -28.33 15.41
C GLN A 247 -33.81 -28.61 15.08
N LYS A 248 -34.66 -28.89 16.07
CA LYS A 248 -36.12 -29.04 15.87
C LYS A 248 -36.74 -27.79 15.22
N LEU A 249 -36.39 -26.60 15.71
CA LEU A 249 -36.87 -25.34 15.15
C LEU A 249 -36.34 -25.09 13.74
N ARG A 250 -35.06 -25.35 13.47
CA ARG A 250 -34.49 -25.27 12.12
C ARG A 250 -35.20 -26.21 11.16
N ASP A 251 -35.54 -27.40 11.62
CA ASP A 251 -36.30 -28.37 10.85
C ASP A 251 -37.74 -27.89 10.62
N GLU A 252 -38.37 -27.20 11.58
CA GLU A 252 -39.71 -26.59 11.47
C GLU A 252 -39.75 -25.46 10.43
N VAL A 253 -38.77 -24.57 10.44
CA VAL A 253 -38.68 -23.42 9.53
C VAL A 253 -37.98 -23.74 8.20
N ALA A 254 -37.55 -24.98 8.01
CA ALA A 254 -36.80 -25.38 6.83
C ALA A 254 -37.60 -25.13 5.54
N PHE A 255 -36.98 -24.42 4.60
CA PHE A 255 -37.52 -24.21 3.27
C PHE A 255 -37.18 -25.41 2.40
N LEU A 256 -38.20 -26.14 1.96
CA LEU A 256 -38.02 -27.37 1.20
C LEU A 256 -37.96 -27.10 -0.30
N VAL A 257 -37.05 -27.78 -0.98
CA VAL A 257 -36.95 -27.79 -2.44
C VAL A 257 -37.21 -29.22 -2.87
N VAL A 258 -38.42 -29.49 -3.34
CA VAL A 258 -38.80 -30.80 -3.87
C VAL A 258 -38.29 -30.87 -5.30
N ALA A 259 -37.16 -31.55 -5.52
CA ALA A 259 -36.56 -31.67 -6.84
C ALA A 259 -36.97 -32.99 -7.50
N SER A 260 -37.78 -32.91 -8.55
CA SER A 260 -38.15 -34.04 -9.39
C SER A 260 -36.94 -34.56 -10.18
N PRO A 261 -36.91 -35.83 -10.61
CA PRO A 261 -35.92 -36.31 -11.57
C PRO A 261 -35.92 -35.43 -12.83
N VAL A 262 -34.73 -35.12 -13.33
CA VAL A 262 -34.57 -34.26 -14.51
C VAL A 262 -35.10 -35.00 -15.74
N GLU A 263 -35.99 -34.37 -16.50
CA GLU A 263 -36.43 -34.88 -17.79
C GLU A 263 -35.35 -34.62 -18.85
N ASP A 264 -34.62 -35.66 -19.26
CA ASP A 264 -33.61 -35.55 -20.33
C ASP A 264 -34.25 -35.75 -21.71
N ARG A 265 -34.64 -34.65 -22.37
CA ARG A 265 -35.15 -34.65 -23.75
C ARG A 265 -34.03 -34.51 -24.78
N ALA A 266 -32.86 -34.03 -24.35
CA ALA A 266 -31.69 -33.85 -25.19
C ALA A 266 -30.91 -35.15 -25.45
N GLY A 267 -31.11 -36.19 -24.64
CA GLY A 267 -30.35 -37.44 -24.69
C GLY A 267 -28.89 -37.26 -24.24
N ALA A 268 -28.64 -36.35 -23.30
CA ALA A 268 -27.33 -36.00 -22.78
C ALA A 268 -27.24 -36.29 -21.27
N PRO A 269 -27.05 -37.58 -20.88
CA PRO A 269 -27.13 -38.01 -19.48
C PRO A 269 -26.02 -37.40 -18.60
N ASP A 270 -24.88 -37.06 -19.20
CA ASP A 270 -23.76 -36.37 -18.56
C ASP A 270 -24.15 -34.97 -18.07
N VAL A 271 -24.93 -34.22 -18.86
CA VAL A 271 -25.46 -32.91 -18.48
C VAL A 271 -26.65 -33.05 -17.53
N ALA A 272 -27.56 -34.00 -17.80
CA ALA A 272 -28.73 -34.24 -16.93
C ALA A 272 -28.30 -34.66 -15.50
N GLN A 273 -27.24 -35.46 -15.36
CA GLN A 273 -26.70 -35.84 -14.05
C GLN A 273 -26.16 -34.63 -13.26
N ARG A 274 -25.68 -33.58 -13.94
CA ARG A 274 -25.23 -32.33 -13.30
C ARG A 274 -26.38 -31.50 -12.76
N LEU A 275 -27.56 -31.63 -13.33
CA LEU A 275 -28.80 -30.98 -12.90
C LEU A 275 -29.54 -31.74 -11.79
N ALA A 276 -29.07 -32.93 -11.40
CA ALA A 276 -29.73 -33.77 -10.40
C ALA A 276 -29.82 -33.10 -9.01
N ALA A 277 -30.83 -33.49 -8.24
CA ALA A 277 -31.13 -32.97 -6.91
C ALA A 277 -29.93 -32.93 -5.96
N GLY A 278 -29.08 -33.98 -5.97
CA GLY A 278 -27.87 -34.03 -5.13
C GLY A 278 -26.84 -32.95 -5.48
N ARG A 279 -26.70 -32.60 -6.76
CA ARG A 279 -25.81 -31.51 -7.21
C ARG A 279 -26.39 -30.15 -6.84
N LEU A 280 -27.70 -29.98 -6.99
CA LEU A 280 -28.41 -28.79 -6.53
C LEU A 280 -28.21 -28.58 -5.02
N ALA A 281 -28.37 -29.63 -4.21
CA ALA A 281 -28.16 -29.59 -2.76
C ALA A 281 -26.73 -29.14 -2.40
N ALA A 282 -25.73 -29.65 -3.12
CA ALA A 282 -24.32 -29.27 -2.91
C ALA A 282 -23.99 -27.82 -3.30
N ARG A 283 -24.81 -27.18 -4.17
CA ARG A 283 -24.65 -25.77 -4.57
C ARG A 283 -25.36 -24.80 -3.63
N LEU A 284 -26.25 -25.30 -2.78
CA LEU A 284 -27.02 -24.49 -1.84
C LEU A 284 -26.26 -24.31 -0.51
N PRO A 285 -26.44 -23.18 0.19
CA PRO A 285 -25.74 -22.90 1.45
C PRO A 285 -26.19 -23.84 2.57
N THR A 286 -25.26 -24.58 3.17
CA THR A 286 -25.53 -25.60 4.21
C THR A 286 -25.82 -25.03 5.60
N GLN A 287 -25.45 -23.78 5.86
CA GLN A 287 -25.70 -23.10 7.13
C GLN A 287 -27.17 -22.65 7.26
N LEU A 288 -27.85 -22.45 6.13
CA LEU A 288 -29.24 -22.02 6.07
C LEU A 288 -30.17 -23.23 6.17
N PRO A 289 -31.36 -23.08 6.76
CA PRO A 289 -32.36 -24.14 6.85
C PRO A 289 -33.05 -24.33 5.48
N LEU A 290 -32.29 -24.74 4.47
CA LEU A 290 -32.74 -25.00 3.10
C LEU A 290 -32.39 -26.45 2.76
N ARG A 291 -33.39 -27.25 2.41
CA ARG A 291 -33.21 -28.70 2.19
C ARG A 291 -33.79 -29.12 0.86
N VAL A 292 -33.00 -29.84 0.07
CA VAL A 292 -33.46 -30.50 -1.14
C VAL A 292 -33.96 -31.89 -0.77
N VAL A 293 -35.21 -32.19 -1.11
CA VAL A 293 -35.88 -33.46 -0.85
C VAL A 293 -36.54 -33.96 -2.14
N THR A 294 -36.85 -35.25 -2.21
CA THR A 294 -37.57 -35.83 -3.36
C THR A 294 -39.08 -35.85 -3.15
N GLU A 295 -39.54 -35.85 -1.90
CA GLU A 295 -40.95 -35.83 -1.53
C GLU A 295 -41.16 -34.80 -0.41
N ALA A 296 -42.22 -33.99 -0.51
CA ALA A 296 -42.56 -33.02 0.53
C ALA A 296 -43.45 -33.64 1.60
N PRO A 297 -43.14 -33.43 2.90
CA PRO A 297 -44.10 -33.60 3.98
C PRO A 297 -45.24 -32.59 3.81
N ALA A 298 -46.49 -33.00 4.12
CA ALA A 298 -47.65 -32.11 4.03
C ALA A 298 -47.51 -30.88 4.94
N GLY A 299 -47.93 -29.70 4.44
CA GLY A 299 -47.99 -28.45 5.21
C GLY A 299 -46.66 -27.70 5.39
N ARG A 300 -45.60 -28.08 4.67
CA ARG A 300 -44.30 -27.40 4.70
C ARG A 300 -44.16 -26.33 3.62
N GLU A 301 -43.48 -25.23 3.94
CA GLU A 301 -43.17 -24.17 2.98
C GLU A 301 -41.96 -24.53 2.12
N GLY A 302 -42.02 -24.14 0.85
CA GLY A 302 -40.99 -24.49 -0.11
C GLY A 302 -41.49 -24.45 -1.55
N VAL A 303 -40.70 -25.02 -2.44
CA VAL A 303 -40.98 -25.07 -3.88
C VAL A 303 -40.80 -26.48 -4.44
N THR A 304 -41.66 -26.86 -5.38
CA THR A 304 -41.42 -27.98 -6.30
C THR A 304 -40.64 -27.48 -7.49
N LEU A 305 -39.52 -28.12 -7.80
CA LEU A 305 -38.65 -27.80 -8.92
C LEU A 305 -38.69 -28.95 -9.93
N ASP A 306 -39.28 -28.67 -11.08
CA ASP A 306 -39.23 -29.54 -12.25
C ASP A 306 -38.21 -28.98 -13.24
N LEU A 307 -37.24 -29.81 -13.65
CA LEU A 307 -36.21 -29.47 -14.61
C LEU A 307 -36.33 -30.35 -15.84
N SER A 308 -36.35 -29.74 -17.02
CA SER A 308 -36.18 -30.45 -18.29
C SER A 308 -34.97 -29.93 -19.05
N LEU A 309 -34.14 -30.86 -19.53
CA LEU A 309 -33.03 -30.57 -20.43
C LEU A 309 -33.55 -30.73 -21.85
N GLU A 310 -33.84 -29.61 -22.52
CA GLU A 310 -34.48 -29.60 -23.83
C GLU A 310 -33.49 -29.92 -24.95
N ARG A 311 -32.27 -29.37 -24.89
CA ARG A 311 -31.29 -29.50 -25.96
C ARG A 311 -29.86 -29.29 -25.47
N VAL A 312 -28.90 -30.03 -26.03
CA VAL A 312 -27.46 -29.78 -25.88
C VAL A 312 -26.84 -29.75 -27.28
N LEU A 313 -26.26 -28.61 -27.68
CA LEU A 313 -25.65 -28.41 -28.99
C LEU A 313 -24.16 -28.09 -28.84
N PRO A 314 -23.26 -29.03 -29.17
CA PRO A 314 -21.88 -28.72 -29.45
C PRO A 314 -21.77 -28.07 -30.85
N LEU A 315 -21.10 -26.93 -30.92
CA LEU A 315 -20.79 -26.21 -32.14
C LEU A 315 -19.28 -25.99 -32.21
N GLN A 316 -18.64 -26.63 -33.19
CA GLN A 316 -17.24 -26.37 -33.52
C GLN A 316 -17.18 -25.46 -34.74
N VAL A 317 -16.53 -24.31 -34.58
CA VAL A 317 -16.29 -23.33 -35.65
C VAL A 317 -14.79 -23.23 -35.86
N VAL A 318 -14.36 -23.28 -37.12
CA VAL A 318 -12.97 -23.03 -37.51
C VAL A 318 -12.96 -21.76 -38.35
N GLU A 319 -12.27 -20.74 -37.87
CA GLU A 319 -12.07 -19.48 -38.60
C GLU A 319 -10.63 -19.41 -39.09
N GLU A 320 -10.44 -19.16 -40.38
CA GLU A 320 -9.12 -19.01 -40.98
C GLU A 320 -8.70 -17.54 -40.97
N SER A 321 -7.49 -17.28 -40.50
CA SER A 321 -6.89 -15.96 -40.48
C SER A 321 -5.44 -16.06 -40.96
N GLN A 322 -4.88 -14.96 -41.46
CA GLN A 322 -3.49 -14.91 -41.90
C GLN A 322 -2.63 -14.18 -40.87
N ARG A 323 -1.45 -14.74 -40.58
CA ARG A 323 -0.40 -14.06 -39.82
C ARG A 323 0.85 -13.95 -40.66
N THR A 324 1.67 -12.95 -40.32
CA THR A 324 2.95 -12.69 -40.98
C THR A 324 4.09 -12.91 -40.00
N GLN A 325 5.10 -13.66 -40.42
CA GLN A 325 6.36 -13.81 -39.71
C GLN A 325 7.48 -13.25 -40.57
N ARG A 326 8.23 -12.30 -40.00
CA ARG A 326 9.43 -11.76 -40.62
C ARG A 326 10.58 -12.75 -40.40
N TYR A 327 11.22 -13.17 -41.47
CA TYR A 327 12.36 -14.09 -41.43
C TYR A 327 13.55 -13.53 -42.22
N LEU A 328 14.74 -14.05 -41.92
CA LEU A 328 15.96 -13.72 -42.64
C LEU A 328 15.96 -14.48 -43.97
N ALA A 329 15.65 -13.78 -45.06
CA ALA A 329 15.60 -14.36 -46.41
C ALA A 329 16.99 -14.56 -47.01
N GLY A 330 17.99 -13.81 -46.52
CA GLY A 330 19.39 -13.91 -46.92
C GLY A 330 20.12 -12.61 -46.59
N ASN A 331 21.34 -12.47 -47.10
CA ASN A 331 22.08 -11.21 -47.04
C ASN A 331 22.03 -10.58 -48.43
N ARG A 332 21.80 -9.26 -48.50
CA ARG A 332 21.96 -8.48 -49.74
C ARG A 332 23.24 -7.67 -49.67
N SER A 333 24.00 -7.67 -50.75
CA SER A 333 25.17 -6.81 -50.88
C SER A 333 24.70 -5.41 -51.27
N VAL A 334 24.74 -4.46 -50.33
CA VAL A 334 24.44 -3.05 -50.61
C VAL A 334 25.75 -2.25 -50.74
N PRO A 335 25.77 -1.15 -51.52
CA PRO A 335 26.94 -0.28 -51.61
C PRO A 335 27.36 0.21 -50.21
N ASN A 336 28.66 0.11 -49.91
CA ASN A 336 29.18 0.55 -48.61
C ASN A 336 29.11 2.08 -48.49
N PRO A 337 28.26 2.65 -47.60
CA PRO A 337 28.12 4.10 -47.47
C PRO A 337 29.39 4.78 -46.95
N ARG A 338 30.28 4.04 -46.28
CA ARG A 338 31.56 4.58 -45.82
C ARG A 338 32.53 4.78 -46.99
N ARG A 339 32.51 3.86 -47.97
CA ARG A 339 33.34 3.92 -49.17
C ARG A 339 32.97 5.09 -50.07
N SER A 340 31.67 5.36 -50.27
CA SER A 340 31.22 6.52 -51.07
C SER A 340 31.69 7.86 -50.48
N GLY A 341 31.78 7.95 -49.14
CA GLY A 341 32.39 9.08 -48.45
C GLY A 341 33.88 9.25 -48.79
N PHE A 342 34.65 8.16 -48.80
CA PHE A 342 36.07 8.19 -49.18
C PHE A 342 36.30 8.47 -50.66
N GLU A 343 35.48 7.92 -51.56
CA GLU A 343 35.53 8.22 -53.00
C GLU A 343 35.28 9.71 -53.26
N THR A 344 34.34 10.32 -52.53
CA THR A 344 34.07 11.77 -52.62
C THR A 344 35.27 12.61 -52.15
N GLN A 345 35.92 12.19 -51.05
CA GLN A 345 37.12 12.87 -50.54
C GLN A 345 38.30 12.73 -51.50
N LEU A 346 38.48 11.54 -52.09
CA LEU A 346 39.50 11.30 -53.10
C LEU A 346 39.29 12.19 -54.32
N LEU A 347 38.08 12.22 -54.89
CA LEU A 347 37.75 13.09 -56.02
C LEU A 347 38.01 14.56 -55.73
N LYS A 348 37.71 15.02 -54.50
CA LYS A 348 38.02 16.38 -54.06
C LYS A 348 39.52 16.63 -54.00
N ALA A 349 40.29 15.68 -53.45
CA ALA A 349 41.74 15.78 -53.33
C ALA A 349 42.45 15.75 -54.69
N GLU A 350 41.92 14.99 -55.66
CA GLU A 350 42.43 14.93 -57.03
C GLU A 350 42.18 16.25 -57.78
N ARG A 351 40.98 16.83 -57.66
CA ARG A 351 40.69 18.17 -58.21
C ARG A 351 41.60 19.25 -57.62
N THR A 352 41.84 19.21 -56.31
CA THR A 352 42.76 20.17 -55.69
C THR A 352 44.20 19.94 -56.13
N LEU A 353 44.61 18.69 -56.41
CA LEU A 353 45.92 18.40 -56.99
C LEU A 353 46.07 19.02 -58.37
N GLU A 354 45.08 18.85 -59.26
CA GLU A 354 45.12 19.46 -60.60
C GLU A 354 45.30 20.99 -60.51
N ASP A 355 44.59 21.65 -59.61
CA ASP A 355 44.72 23.10 -59.40
C ASP A 355 46.10 23.50 -58.85
N VAL A 356 46.67 22.71 -57.95
CA VAL A 356 48.01 22.94 -57.39
C VAL A 356 49.09 22.72 -58.45
N GLU A 357 48.99 21.67 -59.25
CA GLU A 357 49.94 21.39 -60.34
C GLU A 357 49.88 22.46 -61.44
N ARG A 358 48.70 23.00 -61.75
CA ARG A 358 48.56 24.16 -62.65
C ARG A 358 49.29 25.39 -62.10
N LYS A 359 49.18 25.66 -60.79
CA LYS A 359 49.90 26.76 -60.12
C LYS A 359 51.40 26.54 -60.10
N GLN A 360 51.85 25.31 -59.85
CA GLN A 360 53.26 24.93 -59.94
C GLN A 360 53.81 25.14 -61.36
N ALA A 361 53.10 24.71 -62.39
CA ALA A 361 53.50 24.93 -63.78
C ALA A 361 53.52 26.42 -64.15
N ALA A 362 52.62 27.24 -63.59
CA ALA A 362 52.68 28.69 -63.74
C ALA A 362 53.91 29.30 -63.06
N ALA A 363 54.21 28.90 -61.81
CA ALA A 363 55.39 29.35 -61.08
C ALA A 363 56.70 28.98 -61.80
N LEU A 364 56.78 27.77 -62.36
CA LEU A 364 57.94 27.31 -63.13
C LEU A 364 58.15 28.17 -64.38
N ARG A 365 57.09 28.47 -65.13
CA ARG A 365 57.17 29.33 -66.31
C ARG A 365 57.66 30.74 -65.97
N GLU A 366 57.14 31.33 -64.90
CA GLU A 366 57.57 32.65 -64.41
C GLU A 366 59.03 32.65 -63.96
N TYR A 367 59.49 31.60 -63.26
CA TYR A 367 60.88 31.44 -62.88
C TYR A 367 61.81 31.34 -64.09
N LEU A 368 61.50 30.47 -65.05
CA LEU A 368 62.31 30.29 -66.27
C LEU A 368 62.36 31.57 -67.11
N ARG A 369 61.24 32.29 -67.20
CA ARG A 369 61.20 33.62 -67.83
C ARG A 369 62.14 34.60 -67.12
N MET A 370 62.08 34.67 -65.78
CA MET A 370 62.94 35.57 -65.01
C MET A 370 64.41 35.18 -65.09
N GLN A 371 64.74 33.88 -65.13
CA GLN A 371 66.11 33.41 -65.37
C GLN A 371 66.62 33.79 -66.76
N ALA A 372 65.78 33.70 -67.80
CA ALA A 372 66.16 34.14 -69.14
C ALA A 372 66.38 35.67 -69.19
N GLU A 373 65.52 36.45 -68.51
CA GLU A 373 65.74 37.90 -68.37
C GLU A 373 67.05 38.20 -67.60
N LEU A 374 67.33 37.45 -66.53
CA LEU A 374 68.56 37.60 -65.75
C LEU A 374 69.80 37.25 -66.57
N SER A 375 69.78 36.17 -67.36
CA SER A 375 70.92 35.79 -68.20
C SER A 375 71.20 36.83 -69.27
N MET A 376 70.16 37.40 -69.87
CA MET A 376 70.29 38.51 -70.83
C MET A 376 70.89 39.76 -70.18
N VAL A 377 70.41 40.16 -69.00
CA VAL A 377 70.96 41.30 -68.24
C VAL A 377 72.40 41.04 -67.80
N ARG A 378 72.72 39.81 -67.41
CA ARG A 378 74.09 39.40 -67.04
C ARG A 378 75.05 39.52 -68.21
N VAL A 379 74.69 39.01 -69.39
CA VAL A 379 75.50 39.14 -70.60
C VAL A 379 75.64 40.62 -71.00
N ALA A 380 74.59 41.43 -70.85
CA ALA A 380 74.66 42.87 -71.10
C ALA A 380 75.63 43.59 -70.14
N ALA A 381 75.58 43.27 -68.84
CA ALA A 381 76.48 43.81 -67.83
C ALA A 381 77.94 43.34 -68.03
N GLU A 382 78.16 42.07 -68.37
CA GLU A 382 79.49 41.51 -68.69
C GLU A 382 80.08 42.19 -69.93
N ARG A 383 79.31 42.36 -71.00
CA ARG A 383 79.73 43.11 -72.19
C ARG A 383 80.02 44.59 -71.86
N CYS A 384 79.25 45.19 -70.96
CA CYS A 384 79.50 46.57 -70.51
C CYS A 384 80.84 46.66 -69.78
N ARG A 385 81.10 45.75 -68.83
CA ARG A 385 82.38 45.66 -68.12
C ARG A 385 83.56 45.35 -69.05
N GLU A 386 83.38 44.50 -70.05
CA GLU A 386 84.41 44.24 -71.07
C GLU A 386 84.70 45.49 -71.90
N ARG A 387 83.68 46.29 -72.25
CA ARG A 387 83.88 47.60 -72.90
C ARG A 387 84.63 48.57 -72.01
N GLU A 388 84.27 48.70 -70.73
CA GLU A 388 85.01 49.54 -69.77
C GLU A 388 86.46 49.06 -69.60
N ARG A 389 86.70 47.75 -69.46
CA ARG A 389 88.05 47.17 -69.37
C ARG A 389 88.86 47.38 -70.63
N ARG A 390 88.24 47.25 -71.81
CA ARG A 390 88.91 47.48 -73.09
C ARG A 390 89.25 48.95 -73.25
N GLN A 391 88.32 49.87 -73.00
CA GLN A 391 88.56 51.31 -73.03
C GLN A 391 89.64 51.72 -72.02
N CYS A 392 89.66 51.10 -70.83
CA CYS A 392 90.70 51.34 -69.85
C CYS A 392 92.06 50.76 -70.29
N ARG A 393 92.12 49.56 -70.90
CA ARG A 393 93.36 49.00 -71.45
C ARG A 393 93.89 49.82 -72.62
N GLU A 394 93.02 50.27 -73.51
CA GLU A 394 93.36 51.19 -74.60
C GLU A 394 93.93 52.48 -74.00
N ALA A 395 93.25 53.10 -73.02
CA ALA A 395 93.77 54.27 -72.31
C ALA A 395 95.13 54.02 -71.60
N LEU A 396 95.37 52.80 -71.08
CA LEU A 396 96.65 52.41 -70.47
C LEU A 396 97.74 52.12 -71.50
N GLN A 397 97.40 51.55 -72.66
CA GLN A 397 98.32 51.34 -73.78
C GLN A 397 98.73 52.68 -74.37
N ASP A 398 97.76 53.57 -74.63
CA ASP A 398 97.98 54.95 -75.04
C ASP A 398 98.87 55.67 -74.01
N CYS A 399 98.59 55.51 -72.72
CA CYS A 399 99.44 56.02 -71.65
C CYS A 399 100.85 55.41 -71.67
N GLY A 400 101.01 54.11 -71.93
CA GLY A 400 102.29 53.41 -71.98
C GLY A 400 103.13 53.76 -73.22
N GLU A 401 102.49 53.93 -74.38
CA GLU A 401 103.11 54.44 -75.61
C GLU A 401 103.52 55.90 -75.42
N ALA A 402 102.64 56.75 -74.90
CA ALA A 402 102.96 58.13 -74.57
C ALA A 402 104.07 58.22 -73.50
N ALA A 403 104.08 57.34 -72.49
CA ALA A 403 105.14 57.27 -71.49
C ALA A 403 106.47 56.78 -72.08
N ARG A 404 106.47 56.03 -73.20
CA ARG A 404 107.68 55.69 -73.97
C ARG A 404 108.18 56.87 -74.81
N GLU A 405 107.27 57.74 -75.28
CA GLU A 405 107.65 58.96 -76.01
C GLU A 405 108.22 60.05 -75.08
N VAL A 406 107.91 60.03 -73.77
CA VAL A 406 108.41 61.01 -72.80
C VAL A 406 109.76 60.59 -72.20
N SER A 407 110.81 61.21 -72.74
CA SER A 407 112.23 60.84 -72.57
C SER A 407 112.94 61.54 -71.40
N GLY A 408 112.18 62.03 -70.43
CA GLY A 408 112.71 62.75 -69.26
C GLY A 408 112.16 62.16 -67.96
N PRO A 409 113.02 61.71 -67.02
CA PRO A 409 112.61 61.34 -65.67
C PRO A 409 111.75 62.45 -65.04
N GLY A 410 110.44 62.16 -64.85
CA GLY A 410 109.45 63.01 -64.17
C GLY A 410 108.20 63.40 -64.98
N GLN A 411 108.18 63.18 -66.30
CA GLN A 411 107.04 63.60 -67.11
C GLN A 411 106.15 62.40 -67.47
N PHE A 412 104.96 62.40 -66.89
CA PHE A 412 103.86 61.53 -67.29
C PHE A 412 102.91 62.30 -68.24
N PRO A 413 102.52 61.71 -69.38
CA PRO A 413 101.59 62.29 -70.35
C PRO A 413 100.17 62.51 -69.78
N SER A 414 99.41 63.43 -70.38
CA SER A 414 98.02 63.73 -69.99
C SER A 414 97.03 62.57 -70.28
N GLU A 415 97.41 61.69 -71.20
CA GLU A 415 96.75 60.44 -71.58
C GLU A 415 96.74 59.41 -70.44
N CYS A 416 97.66 59.56 -69.48
CA CYS A 416 97.77 58.73 -68.28
C CYS A 416 96.82 59.16 -67.15
N ASN A 417 95.77 59.95 -67.42
CA ASN A 417 94.80 60.34 -66.39
C ASN A 417 93.93 59.14 -65.94
N PRO A 418 93.97 58.74 -64.66
CA PRO A 418 93.23 57.57 -64.16
C PRO A 418 91.70 57.71 -64.28
N SER A 419 91.17 58.93 -64.38
CA SER A 419 89.72 59.12 -64.53
C SER A 419 89.17 58.58 -65.86
N ARG A 420 90.00 58.42 -66.90
CA ARG A 420 89.58 57.78 -68.17
C ARG A 420 89.20 56.32 -68.01
N CYS A 421 89.74 55.64 -67.00
CA CYS A 421 89.40 54.27 -66.67
C CYS A 421 88.17 54.14 -65.75
N ASP A 422 87.74 55.20 -65.06
CA ASP A 422 86.67 55.18 -64.06
C ASP A 422 85.47 56.06 -64.47
N ASN A 423 84.94 55.80 -65.67
CA ASN A 423 83.82 56.57 -66.23
C ASN A 423 82.43 56.14 -65.70
N LYS A 424 82.37 55.15 -64.79
CA LYS A 424 81.13 54.62 -64.15
C LYS A 424 79.96 54.39 -65.11
N ALA A 425 80.25 54.06 -66.36
CA ALA A 425 79.26 54.00 -67.42
C ALA A 425 78.32 52.79 -67.24
N CYS A 426 78.79 51.74 -66.55
CA CYS A 426 78.06 50.48 -66.38
C CYS A 426 77.31 50.31 -65.03
N VAL A 427 77.23 51.34 -64.18
CA VAL A 427 76.59 51.23 -62.85
C VAL A 427 75.09 50.94 -62.95
N ALA A 428 74.39 51.47 -63.96
CA ALA A 428 72.97 51.24 -64.14
C ALA A 428 72.66 49.76 -64.47
N GLU A 429 73.48 49.14 -65.31
CA GLU A 429 73.40 47.73 -65.69
C GLU A 429 73.70 46.80 -64.49
N GLU A 430 74.62 47.20 -63.60
CA GLU A 430 74.91 46.45 -62.38
C GLU A 430 73.77 46.51 -61.37
N VAL A 431 73.16 47.69 -61.15
CA VAL A 431 71.99 47.83 -60.27
C VAL A 431 70.81 47.01 -60.83
N LEU A 432 70.60 47.05 -62.15
CA LEU A 432 69.57 46.25 -62.80
C LEU A 432 69.83 44.74 -62.67
N LEU A 433 71.10 44.32 -62.77
CA LEU A 433 71.51 42.92 -62.57
C LEU A 433 71.21 42.45 -61.14
N VAL A 434 71.55 43.24 -60.13
CA VAL A 434 71.26 42.91 -58.72
C VAL A 434 69.76 42.85 -58.46
N ALA A 435 68.98 43.81 -58.99
CA ALA A 435 67.53 43.82 -58.86
C ALA A 435 66.88 42.60 -59.53
N LYS A 436 67.34 42.23 -60.74
CA LYS A 436 66.85 41.03 -61.45
C LYS A 436 67.29 39.73 -60.78
N ALA A 437 68.49 39.69 -60.19
CA ALA A 437 68.95 38.54 -59.41
C ALA A 437 68.09 38.33 -58.15
N ALA A 438 67.76 39.41 -57.43
CA ALA A 438 66.86 39.36 -56.28
C ALA A 438 65.44 38.92 -56.68
N ALA A 439 64.92 39.44 -57.80
CA ALA A 439 63.62 39.03 -58.34
C ALA A 439 63.60 37.55 -58.77
N SER A 440 64.69 37.07 -59.38
CA SER A 440 64.84 35.64 -59.74
C SER A 440 64.82 34.74 -58.51
N LEU A 441 65.51 35.13 -57.43
CA LEU A 441 65.53 34.39 -56.17
C LEU A 441 64.13 34.33 -55.52
N GLN A 442 63.35 35.41 -55.60
CA GLN A 442 61.96 35.39 -55.11
C GLN A 442 61.08 34.42 -55.91
N LYS A 443 61.27 34.35 -57.24
CA LYS A 443 60.55 33.38 -58.08
C LYS A 443 61.00 31.94 -57.83
N GLU A 444 62.27 31.74 -57.50
CA GLU A 444 62.81 30.45 -57.09
C GLU A 444 62.14 29.93 -55.82
N LYS A 445 62.08 30.76 -54.77
CA LYS A 445 61.38 30.42 -53.52
C LYS A 445 59.89 30.13 -53.76
N ALA A 446 59.24 30.92 -54.61
CA ALA A 446 57.83 30.69 -54.95
C ALA A 446 57.63 29.38 -55.74
N LEU A 447 58.60 28.96 -56.55
CA LEU A 447 58.60 27.67 -57.25
C LEU A 447 58.83 26.52 -56.27
N GLU A 448 59.77 26.64 -55.34
CA GLU A 448 60.05 25.65 -54.28
C GLU A 448 58.79 25.43 -53.41
N GLU A 449 58.15 26.50 -52.94
CA GLU A 449 56.89 26.40 -52.20
C GLU A 449 55.77 25.74 -53.03
N ALA A 450 55.73 25.97 -54.34
CA ALA A 450 54.73 25.36 -55.21
C ALA A 450 55.02 23.88 -55.47
N LEU A 451 56.30 23.49 -55.52
CA LEU A 451 56.75 22.09 -55.57
C LEU A 451 56.35 21.35 -54.31
N ASP A 452 56.69 21.89 -53.13
CA ASP A 452 56.34 21.29 -51.84
C ASP A 452 54.82 21.12 -51.65
N LYS A 453 54.05 22.13 -52.06
CA LYS A 453 52.57 22.06 -52.04
C LYS A 453 52.05 20.97 -52.97
N SER A 454 52.64 20.80 -54.15
CA SER A 454 52.27 19.75 -55.10
C SER A 454 52.60 18.36 -54.55
N GLU A 455 53.79 18.16 -53.99
CA GLU A 455 54.20 16.89 -53.40
C GLU A 455 53.36 16.52 -52.16
N GLY A 456 53.08 17.50 -51.30
CA GLY A 456 52.16 17.32 -50.16
C GLY A 456 50.77 16.89 -50.61
N GLN A 457 50.24 17.53 -51.67
CA GLN A 457 48.93 17.21 -52.22
C GLN A 457 48.91 15.83 -52.90
N ARG A 458 49.98 15.44 -53.61
CA ARG A 458 50.13 14.09 -54.19
C ARG A 458 50.10 13.02 -53.11
N THR A 459 50.80 13.26 -52.00
CA THR A 459 50.79 12.36 -50.84
C THR A 459 49.38 12.24 -50.24
N GLN A 460 48.64 13.35 -50.18
CA GLN A 460 47.26 13.34 -49.70
C GLN A 460 46.32 12.54 -50.62
N VAL A 461 46.44 12.71 -51.95
CA VAL A 461 45.70 11.89 -52.92
C VAL A 461 46.01 10.41 -52.73
N GLN A 462 47.28 10.04 -52.57
CA GLN A 462 47.67 8.65 -52.34
C GLN A 462 47.03 8.07 -51.06
N ARG A 463 47.02 8.83 -49.95
CA ARG A 463 46.36 8.41 -48.71
C ARG A 463 44.86 8.18 -48.90
N HIS A 464 44.17 9.05 -49.63
CA HIS A 464 42.74 8.88 -49.92
C HIS A 464 42.48 7.71 -50.88
N ARG A 465 43.38 7.42 -51.82
CA ARG A 465 43.32 6.21 -52.67
C ARG A 465 43.44 4.95 -51.84
N ASP A 466 44.43 4.90 -50.94
CA ASP A 466 44.65 3.76 -50.06
C ASP A 466 43.46 3.53 -49.12
N ALA A 467 42.89 4.60 -48.56
CA ALA A 467 41.69 4.53 -47.73
C ALA A 467 40.47 3.99 -48.50
N THR A 468 40.28 4.45 -49.74
CA THR A 468 39.19 3.98 -50.60
C THR A 468 39.38 2.51 -50.99
N PHE A 469 40.61 2.07 -51.24
CA PHE A 469 40.93 0.70 -51.62
C PHE A 469 40.72 -0.30 -50.48
N ARG A 470 41.02 0.10 -49.24
CA ARG A 470 40.84 -0.77 -48.05
C ARG A 470 39.38 -1.06 -47.73
N GLU A 471 38.47 -0.18 -48.10
CA GLU A 471 37.04 -0.34 -47.83
C GLU A 471 36.36 -1.20 -48.92
N PRO A 472 35.66 -2.28 -48.55
CA PRO A 472 35.00 -3.14 -49.52
C PRO A 472 33.90 -2.36 -50.27
N ILE A 473 33.67 -2.75 -51.53
CA ILE A 473 32.70 -2.07 -52.42
C ILE A 473 31.27 -2.19 -51.86
N THR A 474 30.96 -3.35 -51.27
CA THR A 474 29.65 -3.66 -50.71
C THR A 474 29.78 -4.20 -49.30
N VAL A 475 28.73 -4.01 -48.51
CA VAL A 475 28.56 -4.63 -47.19
C VAL A 475 27.32 -5.52 -47.25
N GLU A 476 27.38 -6.65 -46.57
CA GLU A 476 26.24 -7.55 -46.42
C GLU A 476 25.28 -7.01 -45.36
N GLU A 477 24.06 -6.68 -45.78
CA GLU A 477 22.95 -6.37 -44.89
C GLU A 477 21.96 -7.53 -44.84
N PRO A 478 21.43 -7.88 -43.66
CA PRO A 478 20.38 -8.88 -43.56
C PRO A 478 19.13 -8.40 -44.32
N MET A 479 18.73 -9.19 -45.31
CA MET A 479 17.50 -9.00 -46.07
C MET A 479 16.39 -9.80 -45.39
N TYR A 480 15.39 -9.08 -44.90
CA TYR A 480 14.21 -9.70 -44.32
C TYR A 480 13.08 -9.74 -45.34
N SER A 481 12.31 -10.81 -45.31
CA SER A 481 11.06 -10.95 -46.06
C SER A 481 9.96 -11.39 -45.11
N ASP A 482 8.72 -11.08 -45.47
CA ASP A 482 7.55 -11.47 -44.69
C ASP A 482 6.98 -12.75 -45.27
N PHE A 483 6.91 -13.79 -44.45
CA PHE A 483 6.22 -15.03 -44.79
C PHE A 483 4.80 -14.95 -44.23
N VAL A 484 3.81 -15.06 -45.11
CA VAL A 484 2.39 -15.13 -44.73
C VAL A 484 2.01 -16.60 -44.57
N PHE A 485 1.39 -16.95 -43.44
CA PHE A 485 0.90 -18.29 -43.19
C PHE A 485 -0.50 -18.28 -42.58
N ASP A 486 -1.25 -19.35 -42.86
CA ASP A 486 -2.61 -19.52 -42.38
C ASP A 486 -2.59 -20.01 -40.92
N VAL A 487 -3.43 -19.38 -40.11
CA VAL A 487 -3.68 -19.71 -38.71
C VAL A 487 -5.17 -20.02 -38.56
N GLN A 488 -5.46 -21.18 -37.99
CA GLN A 488 -6.82 -21.63 -37.75
C GLN A 488 -7.18 -21.33 -36.30
N LEU A 489 -8.23 -20.53 -36.08
CA LEU A 489 -8.86 -20.37 -34.77
C LEU A 489 -9.94 -21.44 -34.64
N HIS A 490 -9.71 -22.39 -33.74
CA HIS A 490 -10.65 -23.45 -33.40
C HIS A 490 -11.47 -23.00 -32.19
N ARG A 491 -12.79 -22.86 -32.36
CA ARG A 491 -13.73 -22.52 -31.29
C ARG A 491 -14.68 -23.68 -31.07
N LEU A 492 -14.68 -24.26 -29.88
CA LEU A 492 -15.68 -25.25 -29.46
C LEU A 492 -16.62 -24.60 -28.45
N THR A 493 -17.90 -24.50 -28.78
CA THR A 493 -18.95 -23.96 -27.91
C THR A 493 -19.98 -25.02 -27.64
N VAL A 494 -20.30 -25.28 -26.38
CA VAL A 494 -21.41 -26.16 -26.00
C VAL A 494 -22.51 -25.29 -25.40
N THR A 495 -23.71 -25.41 -25.96
CA THR A 495 -24.91 -24.72 -25.46
C THR A 495 -25.92 -25.73 -24.93
N ALA A 496 -26.42 -25.55 -23.71
CA ALA A 496 -27.50 -26.36 -23.16
C ALA A 496 -28.72 -25.49 -22.87
N SER A 497 -29.87 -25.91 -23.37
CA SER A 497 -31.17 -25.29 -23.12
C SER A 497 -31.85 -26.03 -21.97
N VAL A 498 -32.01 -25.37 -20.82
CA VAL A 498 -32.64 -25.95 -19.63
C VAL A 498 -33.90 -25.17 -19.30
N THR A 499 -35.00 -25.88 -19.12
CA THR A 499 -36.28 -25.33 -18.67
C THR A 499 -36.49 -25.67 -17.21
N ALA A 500 -36.76 -24.65 -16.39
CA ALA A 500 -37.06 -24.79 -14.98
C ALA A 500 -38.47 -24.29 -14.67
N VAL A 501 -39.24 -25.10 -13.94
CA VAL A 501 -40.55 -24.75 -13.41
C VAL A 501 -40.50 -24.85 -11.89
N MET A 502 -40.73 -23.74 -11.19
CA MET A 502 -40.75 -23.68 -9.72
C MET A 502 -42.15 -23.34 -9.22
N ARG A 503 -42.85 -24.28 -8.58
CA ARG A 503 -44.19 -24.08 -8.01
C ARG A 503 -44.12 -24.00 -6.50
N ASP A 504 -44.94 -23.17 -5.87
CA ASP A 504 -44.99 -23.10 -4.41
C ASP A 504 -45.68 -24.36 -3.85
N LEU A 505 -45.18 -24.92 -2.74
CA LEU A 505 -45.73 -26.15 -2.15
C LEU A 505 -47.11 -25.96 -1.49
N ILE A 506 -47.34 -24.80 -0.86
CA ILE A 506 -48.58 -24.55 -0.09
C ILE A 506 -49.63 -23.80 -0.91
N LYS A 507 -49.19 -23.00 -1.88
CA LYS A 507 -50.10 -22.21 -2.72
C LYS A 507 -50.32 -22.97 -4.01
N GLU A 508 -51.54 -23.45 -4.22
CA GLU A 508 -52.05 -23.79 -5.55
C GLU A 508 -52.19 -22.48 -6.36
N GLN A 509 -51.05 -21.87 -6.70
CA GLN A 509 -51.00 -20.78 -7.66
C GLN A 509 -51.00 -21.37 -9.08
N GLN A 510 -51.52 -20.59 -10.03
CA GLN A 510 -51.40 -20.87 -11.46
C GLN A 510 -49.98 -21.31 -11.81
N VAL A 511 -49.87 -22.37 -12.62
CA VAL A 511 -48.58 -22.94 -13.05
C VAL A 511 -47.69 -21.79 -13.52
N PRO A 512 -46.60 -21.48 -12.80
CA PRO A 512 -45.72 -20.39 -13.19
C PRO A 512 -45.15 -20.69 -14.57
N ALA A 513 -45.01 -19.65 -15.39
CA ALA A 513 -44.52 -19.81 -16.74
C ALA A 513 -43.16 -20.53 -16.74
N PRO A 514 -42.97 -21.55 -17.59
CA PRO A 514 -41.70 -22.26 -17.69
C PRO A 514 -40.60 -21.28 -18.07
N ASN A 515 -39.48 -21.34 -17.35
CA ASN A 515 -38.34 -20.47 -17.60
C ASN A 515 -37.25 -21.26 -18.31
N THR A 516 -37.21 -21.12 -19.64
CA THR A 516 -36.19 -21.72 -20.49
C THR A 516 -35.02 -20.77 -20.67
N GLN A 517 -33.81 -21.24 -20.39
CA GLN A 517 -32.58 -20.49 -20.62
C GLN A 517 -31.52 -21.33 -21.30
N ASP A 518 -30.72 -20.63 -22.12
CA ASP A 518 -29.59 -21.20 -22.82
C ASP A 518 -28.29 -20.86 -22.06
N TYR A 519 -27.54 -21.91 -21.71
CA TYR A 519 -26.27 -21.82 -21.03
C TYR A 519 -25.16 -22.21 -22.01
N ALA A 520 -24.28 -21.27 -22.33
CA ALA A 520 -23.14 -21.49 -23.21
C ALA A 520 -21.82 -21.50 -22.42
N VAL A 521 -20.93 -22.42 -22.77
CA VAL A 521 -19.51 -22.43 -22.40
C VAL A 521 -18.71 -22.61 -23.68
N MET A 522 -17.61 -21.87 -23.80
CA MET A 522 -16.76 -21.90 -24.99
C MET A 522 -15.29 -22.05 -24.63
N HIS A 523 -14.55 -22.71 -25.50
CA HIS A 523 -13.11 -22.81 -25.45
C HIS A 523 -12.54 -22.55 -26.84
N GLU A 524 -11.49 -21.75 -26.89
CA GLU A 524 -10.86 -21.27 -28.12
C GLU A 524 -9.37 -21.58 -28.07
N ASP A 525 -8.85 -22.05 -29.19
CA ASP A 525 -7.43 -22.30 -29.38
C ASP A 525 -6.99 -21.98 -30.81
N THR A 526 -5.76 -21.51 -30.97
CA THR A 526 -5.19 -21.19 -32.29
C THR A 526 -4.17 -22.24 -32.68
N ALA A 527 -4.28 -22.76 -33.89
CA ALA A 527 -3.33 -23.74 -34.42
C ALA A 527 -2.76 -23.30 -35.76
N HIS A 528 -1.51 -23.65 -36.00
CA HIS A 528 -0.84 -23.42 -37.28
C HIS A 528 0.20 -24.49 -37.57
N LYS A 529 0.45 -24.71 -38.86
CA LYS A 529 1.48 -25.64 -39.31
C LYS A 529 2.86 -25.07 -39.00
N GLY A 530 3.80 -25.95 -38.68
CA GLY A 530 5.20 -25.57 -38.53
C GLY A 530 5.82 -25.30 -39.89
N TYR A 531 6.58 -24.22 -39.98
CA TYR A 531 7.40 -23.87 -41.12
C TYR A 531 8.85 -23.60 -40.67
N ASP A 532 9.60 -24.69 -40.48
CA ASP A 532 10.98 -24.66 -39.96
C ASP A 532 11.89 -23.71 -40.75
N ARG A 533 11.72 -23.65 -42.07
CA ARG A 533 12.49 -22.75 -42.97
C ARG A 533 12.32 -21.26 -42.63
N TYR A 534 11.18 -20.89 -42.06
CA TYR A 534 10.83 -19.51 -41.71
C TYR A 534 10.85 -19.27 -40.19
N GLY A 535 11.32 -20.25 -39.41
CA GLY A 535 11.40 -20.17 -37.95
C GLY A 535 10.04 -20.22 -37.24
N VAL A 536 8.99 -20.69 -37.92
CA VAL A 536 7.64 -20.83 -37.33
C VAL A 536 7.50 -22.26 -36.81
N LEU A 537 7.37 -22.44 -35.49
CA LEU A 537 7.15 -23.76 -34.89
C LEU A 537 5.71 -24.23 -35.10
N ALA A 538 5.50 -25.54 -35.20
CA ALA A 538 4.14 -26.09 -35.27
C ALA A 538 3.41 -25.87 -33.95
N ASP A 539 2.18 -25.39 -34.03
CA ASP A 539 1.28 -25.23 -32.89
C ASP A 539 0.05 -26.13 -33.11
N PRO A 540 0.03 -27.34 -32.54
CA PRO A 540 -1.07 -28.27 -32.71
C PRO A 540 -2.31 -27.80 -31.93
N VAL A 541 -3.50 -28.11 -32.44
CA VAL A 541 -4.77 -27.80 -31.77
C VAL A 541 -4.83 -28.49 -30.40
N GLN A 542 -5.00 -27.70 -29.34
CA GLN A 542 -5.21 -28.11 -27.96
C GLN A 542 -6.60 -27.69 -27.49
N LEU A 543 -7.64 -28.20 -28.14
CA LEU A 543 -9.01 -28.02 -27.67
C LEU A 543 -9.32 -28.96 -26.50
N ARG A 544 -9.99 -28.42 -25.47
CA ARG A 544 -10.65 -29.22 -24.44
C ARG A 544 -11.69 -30.17 -25.04
N ASN A 545 -11.88 -31.31 -24.37
CA ASN A 545 -12.84 -32.33 -24.78
C ASN A 545 -14.28 -31.80 -24.65
N GLU A 546 -15.13 -32.12 -25.62
CA GLU A 546 -16.55 -31.79 -25.62
C GLU A 546 -17.25 -32.24 -24.33
N LEU A 547 -16.92 -33.42 -23.81
CA LEU A 547 -17.48 -33.94 -22.55
C LEU A 547 -17.17 -33.04 -21.35
N GLU A 548 -15.99 -32.43 -21.31
CA GLU A 548 -15.65 -31.49 -20.23
C GLU A 548 -16.48 -30.22 -20.31
N LEU A 549 -16.68 -29.69 -21.53
CA LEU A 549 -17.50 -28.50 -21.74
C LEU A 549 -18.98 -28.79 -21.43
N ARG A 550 -19.50 -29.97 -21.76
CA ARG A 550 -20.86 -30.41 -21.38
C ARG A 550 -21.03 -30.44 -19.85
N VAL A 551 -20.06 -30.98 -19.13
CA VAL A 551 -20.05 -30.96 -17.66
C VAL A 551 -20.08 -29.54 -17.12
N GLU A 552 -19.24 -28.65 -17.68
CA GLU A 552 -19.14 -27.25 -17.25
C GLU A 552 -20.43 -26.46 -17.53
N VAL A 553 -21.07 -26.71 -18.67
CA VAL A 553 -22.38 -26.12 -19.00
C VAL A 553 -23.45 -26.59 -18.01
N GLY A 554 -23.47 -27.88 -17.66
CA GLY A 554 -24.38 -28.41 -16.64
C GLY A 554 -24.14 -27.79 -15.26
N ASP A 555 -22.87 -27.61 -14.86
CA ASP A 555 -22.49 -26.94 -13.62
C ASP A 555 -22.89 -25.45 -13.60
N LYS A 556 -22.83 -24.76 -14.75
CA LYS A 556 -23.31 -23.38 -14.92
C LYS A 556 -24.84 -23.30 -14.79
N ALA A 557 -25.55 -24.22 -15.43
CA ALA A 557 -27.01 -24.30 -15.37
C ALA A 557 -27.52 -24.58 -13.95
N VAL A 558 -26.97 -25.57 -13.24
CA VAL A 558 -27.38 -25.88 -11.85
C VAL A 558 -27.06 -24.74 -10.88
N SER A 559 -25.97 -23.99 -11.12
CA SER A 559 -25.62 -22.82 -10.32
C SER A 559 -26.64 -21.69 -10.47
N ASP A 560 -27.14 -21.48 -11.68
CA ASP A 560 -28.21 -20.50 -11.92
C ASP A 560 -29.55 -20.94 -11.30
N VAL A 561 -29.89 -22.22 -11.41
CA VAL A 561 -31.07 -22.78 -10.73
C VAL A 561 -30.96 -22.62 -9.21
N ALA A 562 -29.80 -22.93 -8.62
CA ALA A 562 -29.54 -22.74 -7.20
C ALA A 562 -29.69 -21.27 -6.76
N ARG A 563 -29.22 -20.32 -7.59
CA ARG A 563 -29.40 -18.89 -7.36
C ARG A 563 -30.88 -18.51 -7.29
N ARG A 564 -31.71 -18.98 -8.23
CA ARG A 564 -33.15 -18.67 -8.22
C ARG A 564 -33.90 -19.32 -7.05
N VAL A 565 -33.52 -20.55 -6.69
CA VAL A 565 -34.04 -21.21 -5.48
C VAL A 565 -33.71 -20.38 -4.25
N LYS A 566 -32.48 -19.85 -4.17
CA LYS A 566 -32.08 -18.93 -3.10
C LYS A 566 -32.90 -17.64 -3.10
N GLU A 567 -33.16 -17.03 -4.25
CA GLU A 567 -34.02 -15.84 -4.34
C GLU A 567 -35.44 -16.10 -3.80
N ARG A 568 -36.00 -17.28 -4.07
CA ARG A 568 -37.29 -17.70 -3.47
C ARG A 568 -37.20 -17.87 -1.96
N PHE A 569 -36.13 -18.49 -1.47
CA PHE A 569 -35.86 -18.59 -0.04
C PHE A 569 -35.69 -17.21 0.63
N ASP A 570 -34.99 -16.28 -0.02
CA ASP A 570 -34.76 -14.93 0.49
C ASP A 570 -36.08 -14.16 0.61
N ALA A 571 -37.00 -14.31 -0.36
CA ALA A 571 -38.34 -13.74 -0.27
C ALA A 571 -39.18 -14.35 0.87
N TYR A 572 -39.04 -15.65 1.12
CA TYR A 572 -39.68 -16.33 2.26
C TYR A 572 -39.12 -15.81 3.59
N ARG A 573 -37.79 -15.80 3.73
CA ARG A 573 -37.06 -15.30 4.89
C ARG A 573 -37.41 -13.84 5.19
N GLY A 574 -37.43 -12.98 4.16
CA GLY A 574 -37.78 -11.56 4.30
C GLY A 574 -39.15 -11.34 4.93
N LYS A 575 -40.17 -12.08 4.50
CA LYS A 575 -41.52 -12.00 5.09
C LYS A 575 -41.53 -12.39 6.57
N ARG A 576 -40.85 -13.47 6.93
CA ARG A 576 -40.76 -13.93 8.33
C ARG A 576 -40.03 -12.93 9.23
N VAL A 577 -39.00 -12.27 8.70
CA VAL A 577 -38.28 -11.19 9.40
C VAL A 577 -39.17 -9.97 9.58
N GLU A 578 -39.95 -9.58 8.57
CA GLU A 578 -40.92 -8.48 8.69
C GLU A 578 -42.02 -8.78 9.72
N ASP A 579 -42.55 -10.01 9.74
CA ASP A 579 -43.53 -10.44 10.73
C ASP A 579 -42.96 -10.37 12.14
N ALA A 580 -41.71 -10.82 12.34
CA ALA A 580 -41.01 -10.68 13.60
C ALA A 580 -40.82 -9.21 14.00
N ARG A 581 -40.39 -8.34 13.07
CA ARG A 581 -40.23 -6.89 13.31
C ARG A 581 -41.51 -6.23 13.79
N ARG A 582 -42.67 -6.59 13.22
CA ARG A 582 -43.97 -6.06 13.65
C ARG A 582 -44.28 -6.42 15.11
N GLY A 583 -43.85 -7.60 15.56
CA GLY A 583 -44.01 -8.05 16.96
C GLY A 583 -43.07 -7.35 17.96
N MET A 584 -41.94 -6.80 17.49
CA MET A 584 -40.88 -6.23 18.36
C MET A 584 -41.29 -4.98 19.17
N VAL A 585 -42.53 -4.51 19.05
CA VAL A 585 -43.13 -3.53 19.97
C VAL A 585 -43.16 -4.07 21.41
N ARG A 586 -43.31 -5.39 21.59
CA ARG A 586 -43.31 -6.07 22.89
C ARG A 586 -42.33 -7.25 22.87
N PRO A 587 -41.01 -7.00 22.96
CA PRO A 587 -39.98 -8.03 22.77
C PRO A 587 -39.99 -9.14 23.85
N GLY A 588 -40.67 -8.91 24.97
CA GLY A 588 -40.82 -9.90 26.04
C GLY A 588 -42.06 -10.79 25.94
N ALA A 589 -42.97 -10.54 24.99
CA ALA A 589 -44.19 -11.35 24.84
C ALA A 589 -43.85 -12.72 24.24
N GLU A 590 -44.49 -13.79 24.74
CA GLU A 590 -44.13 -15.16 24.38
C GLU A 590 -44.33 -15.46 22.88
N ASP A 591 -45.43 -14.97 22.30
CA ASP A 591 -45.77 -15.06 20.87
C ASP A 591 -44.76 -14.32 19.98
N VAL A 592 -44.30 -13.15 20.44
CA VAL A 592 -43.26 -12.37 19.76
C VAL A 592 -41.93 -13.12 19.76
N VAL A 593 -41.55 -13.72 20.90
CA VAL A 593 -40.33 -14.53 21.00
C VAL A 593 -40.37 -15.74 20.09
N GLU A 594 -41.51 -16.45 20.03
CA GLU A 594 -41.67 -17.59 19.11
C GLU A 594 -41.43 -17.20 17.65
N THR A 595 -41.96 -16.05 17.24
CA THR A 595 -41.84 -15.54 15.87
C THR A 595 -40.43 -15.04 15.59
N ALA A 596 -39.85 -14.27 16.53
CA ALA A 596 -38.51 -13.70 16.42
C ALA A 596 -37.43 -14.78 16.37
N VAL A 597 -37.49 -15.81 17.23
CA VAL A 597 -36.52 -16.91 17.22
C VAL A 597 -36.56 -17.68 15.89
N ARG A 598 -37.76 -17.97 15.36
CA ARG A 598 -37.91 -18.63 14.05
C ARG A 598 -37.31 -17.79 12.93
N ALA A 599 -37.57 -16.48 12.91
CA ALA A 599 -36.98 -15.56 11.93
C ALA A 599 -35.44 -15.50 12.04
N LEU A 600 -34.91 -15.43 13.27
CA LEU A 600 -33.47 -15.40 13.53
C LEU A 600 -32.76 -16.67 13.03
N LEU A 601 -33.40 -17.84 13.15
CA LEU A 601 -32.85 -19.10 12.63
C LEU A 601 -32.82 -19.17 11.10
N LEU A 602 -33.74 -18.47 10.41
CA LEU A 602 -33.71 -18.32 8.95
C LEU A 602 -32.57 -17.41 8.48
N THR A 603 -32.13 -16.48 9.34
CA THR A 603 -31.07 -15.50 9.08
C THR A 603 -29.78 -15.84 9.84
N ALA A 604 -29.49 -17.12 10.06
CA ALA A 604 -28.30 -17.52 10.82
C ALA A 604 -26.97 -17.06 10.17
N ASP A 605 -26.98 -16.81 8.87
CA ASP A 605 -25.87 -16.21 8.09
C ASP A 605 -25.62 -14.74 8.44
N ALA A 606 -26.68 -13.97 8.66
CA ALA A 606 -26.62 -12.53 8.94
C ALA A 606 -27.82 -12.11 9.80
N PRO A 607 -27.78 -12.34 11.14
CA PRO A 607 -28.93 -12.12 11.99
C PRO A 607 -29.27 -10.62 12.13
N PRO A 608 -30.54 -10.22 11.94
CA PRO A 608 -30.99 -8.84 12.06
C PRO A 608 -30.82 -8.33 13.49
N GLN A 609 -29.89 -7.40 13.68
CA GLN A 609 -29.54 -6.84 15.00
C GLN A 609 -30.70 -6.09 15.65
N ASP A 610 -31.60 -5.51 14.84
CA ASP A 610 -32.81 -4.83 15.28
C ASP A 610 -33.84 -5.78 15.94
N ILE A 611 -33.74 -7.09 15.69
CA ILE A 611 -34.54 -8.12 16.38
C ILE A 611 -33.73 -8.75 17.50
N LEU A 612 -32.48 -9.12 17.21
CA LEU A 612 -31.62 -9.87 18.13
C LEU A 612 -31.34 -9.11 19.43
N GLN A 613 -30.98 -7.83 19.34
CA GLN A 613 -30.60 -7.03 20.51
C GLN A 613 -31.79 -6.74 21.43
N PRO A 614 -32.96 -6.27 20.95
CA PRO A 614 -34.09 -6.04 21.85
C PRO A 614 -34.65 -7.33 22.45
N LEU A 615 -34.65 -8.44 21.71
CA LEU A 615 -35.01 -9.77 22.23
C LEU A 615 -34.04 -10.19 23.35
N GLY A 616 -32.73 -10.05 23.09
CA GLY A 616 -31.69 -10.34 24.07
C GLY A 616 -31.87 -9.54 25.35
N ARG A 617 -32.04 -8.22 25.25
CA ARG A 617 -32.29 -7.34 26.41
C ARG A 617 -33.55 -7.70 27.17
N ALA A 618 -34.66 -7.94 26.47
CA ALA A 618 -35.94 -8.28 27.10
C ALA A 618 -35.91 -9.63 27.84
N ARG A 619 -35.07 -10.56 27.39
CA ARG A 619 -34.89 -11.89 28.00
C ARG A 619 -33.62 -12.02 28.84
N GLY A 620 -32.93 -10.90 29.05
CA GLY A 620 -31.72 -10.80 29.87
C GLY A 620 -30.49 -11.48 29.26
N LEU A 621 -30.47 -11.88 27.99
CA LEU A 621 -29.33 -12.57 27.39
C LEU A 621 -28.12 -11.64 27.24
N ASN A 622 -26.97 -12.07 27.77
CA ASN A 622 -25.70 -11.33 27.65
C ASN A 622 -25.01 -11.57 26.30
N ARG A 623 -25.29 -12.73 25.67
CA ARG A 623 -24.77 -13.15 24.36
C ARG A 623 -25.92 -13.64 23.49
N PRO A 624 -26.77 -12.75 22.94
CA PRO A 624 -27.96 -13.16 22.19
C PRO A 624 -27.63 -13.98 20.93
N GLU A 625 -26.42 -13.89 20.40
CA GLU A 625 -25.91 -14.65 19.24
C GLU A 625 -25.97 -16.17 19.45
N SER A 626 -25.86 -16.62 20.70
CA SER A 626 -25.99 -18.03 21.06
C SER A 626 -27.35 -18.65 20.72
N LEU A 627 -28.39 -17.83 20.47
CA LEU A 627 -29.68 -18.31 19.95
C LEU A 627 -29.53 -18.94 18.55
N VAL A 628 -28.73 -18.35 17.67
CA VAL A 628 -28.53 -18.85 16.30
C VAL A 628 -27.44 -19.92 16.19
N GLY A 629 -26.69 -20.16 17.28
CA GLY A 629 -25.62 -21.15 17.35
C GLY A 629 -24.25 -20.62 16.91
N LEU A 630 -24.05 -19.30 17.02
CA LEU A 630 -22.78 -18.59 16.79
C LEU A 630 -22.03 -18.35 18.10
#